data_AF-A0A9W2VDB1-F1
#
_entry.id   AF-A0A9W2VDB1-F1
#
_cell.length_a   1.000
_cell.length_b   1.000
_cell.length_c   1.000
_cell.angle_alpha   90.00
_cell.angle_beta   90.00
_cell.angle_gamma   90.00
#
_symmetry.space_group_name_H-M   'P 1'
#
loop_
_entity.id
_entity.type
_entity.pdbx_description
1 polymer ?
#
loop_
_entity_poly.entity_id
_entity_poly.type
_entity_poly.pdbx_seq_one_letter_code
_entity_poly.pdbx_strand_id
1 'polypeptide(L)'
;MVMMVTAMALGMITIPHSWYRMLPHGKTCLSCQGPWGSTLSHPRTAFFPPLLSVVLWGAILWAGFLPDPALGSGTFTLGVLGPWDCDPIFARALPSVAAQLAVDRANQDSSLVLGSRLASVVLATGCDTPHALATFLAHKNTVAAFVGPVNPGYCQAAALLAQGWGKTLFSWACGAPEGGGELVATLPSAAHVLLSIMRHFGWARVAIVSSHQDIWVATARQVAVTLRTHGLPVGLVTSLGPGEQGATEVLEQLCRVDGLKMVVLCMHSALLGGLEQTALLSRAWAQGLADGRLVFLPYDTLLFALPYRNRSYAALGDRGPLQEVYDAVLTVSLESGPVDEALEAARAIGEVAAHLEPEQVSPLFGTIYDAVVLLAHALNRSESHGAGLSGAHLGDHTGALNVAGFSQRIRTDEKGRRLAQYVILDTDGQGSQLVPTHILDTGTWQVQPLDRAIHFPGGAPPARDSSCWFDPNMLCMRVGQHTLGAPSLEFARQQSCSPVTASILGQALVISHWVTALPPPRPHATWQIKTQSLPFRSLGERQDDAVRKAQEEVQELGEGGCPPCVVVTVRTHVHPAPPADAQLPGSFLAFVLACVLLLAGGTLTCLIRLGIQQLQLVRGPHRILLTAQELTFIHRPPSRRRLHVDSVSESRSVADGGSLRSVAQGSARSLQAPQEPTNVALYQGEWVWLKRFEAGTAPELRPSCLSLLRKMREMRHENVAACLGFFVAPGVSALVLEHCSRGSLEDLLRNEALRLDWTFKASLLLDLIRGMRYLHHRHFPHGRLKSRNCVVDGRFVLKVTDHGYAELLDVQRAPRPRPAPEELLWTAPELLRGPGAPGRGTLKADIFSIGIILQEVLTRGPPYCSSGLSAEEIIRKVASPPPLCRPLVSPDHGPPECIQLMEQCWEEAPEDRPSLDQIYTQFKSLNQGKKTSVADSMLWMLEKYSQNLEDLIQERTEELELERQKTERLLSQMLPPSVAGALKMGATVEPEYFDQVTIYFSDIVGFTIISALSEPIEVVGLLNDLYTLFDAVLGSHDVYKVETIGDAYMVASGLPRRNGSRHAAEIANMALDILSSVRGFRMRHAPDVPIYIRAGLHSGPCVAGVVGLTMPRYCLFGDTVNTASRMESTGLPYRIHVNRSTVQTLLSLDEGYTVDIRGQTELKGKGKEETYWLVGKAGFPRPLPTPLNIKPGDPWQDLINQEIKVAFAKARQGMARPRSSGQAFAGP
;
A
#
# COMPACT_ATOMS: atom_id res chain seq x y z
N MET A 1 22.96 19.11 -56.88
CA MET A 1 23.44 20.20 -57.76
C MET A 1 24.03 21.30 -56.89
N VAL A 2 25.27 21.74 -57.20
CA VAL A 2 25.65 23.14 -57.53
C VAL A 2 25.14 24.25 -56.59
N MET A 3 25.95 25.11 -55.97
CA MET A 3 27.42 25.31 -55.92
C MET A 3 27.77 26.00 -54.56
N MET A 4 28.87 25.68 -53.86
CA MET A 4 30.21 26.35 -53.95
C MET A 4 30.16 27.82 -53.46
N VAL A 5 31.00 28.33 -52.54
CA VAL A 5 32.48 28.47 -52.62
C VAL A 5 33.11 28.63 -51.21
N THR A 6 33.99 27.69 -50.81
CA THR A 6 35.33 27.78 -50.11
C THR A 6 35.63 28.88 -49.05
N ALA A 7 36.63 28.81 -48.13
CA ALA A 7 37.79 27.93 -47.88
C ALA A 7 38.36 28.21 -46.45
N MET A 8 39.39 27.57 -45.88
CA MET A 8 39.95 26.19 -45.90
C MET A 8 41.15 26.13 -44.91
N ALA A 9 41.19 25.20 -43.94
CA ALA A 9 42.43 24.78 -43.26
C ALA A 9 42.33 23.38 -42.64
N LEU A 10 43.38 22.57 -42.79
CA LEU A 10 43.61 21.30 -42.10
C LEU A 10 44.36 21.59 -40.77
N GLY A 11 44.47 20.73 -39.76
CA GLY A 11 44.13 19.31 -39.58
C GLY A 11 45.25 18.61 -38.76
N MET A 12 45.12 17.31 -38.46
CA MET A 12 46.13 16.45 -37.75
C MET A 12 46.35 16.77 -36.24
N ILE A 13 46.71 15.84 -35.32
CA ILE A 13 46.53 14.35 -35.23
C ILE A 13 46.81 13.89 -33.75
N THR A 14 46.51 12.63 -33.41
CA THR A 14 46.89 11.86 -32.18
C THR A 14 46.28 12.18 -30.79
N ILE A 15 45.77 11.09 -30.20
CA ILE A 15 45.48 10.74 -28.79
C ILE A 15 46.71 9.96 -28.28
N PRO A 16 47.23 10.04 -27.00
CA PRO A 16 46.71 9.19 -25.92
C PRO A 16 46.93 9.56 -24.42
N HIS A 17 46.14 8.91 -23.55
CA HIS A 17 46.43 8.28 -22.23
C HIS A 17 47.54 8.81 -21.26
N SER A 18 47.44 8.71 -19.93
CA SER A 18 46.36 8.43 -18.93
C SER A 18 46.93 8.50 -17.47
N TRP A 19 46.25 7.93 -16.46
CA TRP A 19 46.65 7.67 -15.04
C TRP A 19 46.42 8.73 -13.93
N TYR A 20 45.34 8.53 -13.16
CA TYR A 20 45.35 8.15 -11.72
C TYR A 20 46.46 8.66 -10.76
N ARG A 21 46.13 9.55 -9.79
CA ARG A 21 45.86 9.22 -8.35
C ARG A 21 45.85 10.43 -7.36
N MET A 22 44.90 10.39 -6.43
CA MET A 22 44.97 10.71 -4.97
C MET A 22 45.56 12.04 -4.43
N LEU A 23 44.70 12.82 -3.72
CA LEU A 23 44.72 13.16 -2.27
C LEU A 23 46.06 13.45 -1.52
N PRO A 24 46.07 14.23 -0.40
CA PRO A 24 45.10 15.23 0.10
C PRO A 24 45.73 16.51 0.76
N HIS A 25 44.86 17.37 1.34
CA HIS A 25 45.12 18.35 2.43
C HIS A 25 46.03 19.58 2.18
N GLY A 26 45.81 20.68 2.94
CA GLY A 26 46.88 21.69 3.15
C GLY A 26 46.52 23.17 3.36
N LYS A 27 45.69 23.51 4.36
CA LYS A 27 45.59 24.81 5.08
C LYS A 27 46.52 26.01 4.70
N THR A 28 45.93 27.23 4.63
CA THR A 28 46.48 28.55 5.12
C THR A 28 47.71 29.18 4.41
N CYS A 29 48.02 30.49 4.42
CA CYS A 29 47.34 31.73 4.88
C CYS A 29 47.99 33.02 4.28
N LEU A 30 47.34 34.18 4.52
CA LEU A 30 47.93 35.53 4.77
C LEU A 30 48.80 36.29 3.70
N SER A 31 48.13 37.23 3.02
CA SER A 31 48.39 38.70 2.99
C SER A 31 49.69 39.35 2.44
N CYS A 32 49.57 40.66 2.15
CA CYS A 32 50.61 41.64 1.71
C CYS A 32 51.04 41.52 0.21
N GLN A 33 51.37 42.59 -0.53
CA GLN A 33 51.41 44.05 -0.28
C GLN A 33 51.29 44.84 -1.62
N GLY A 34 50.96 46.15 -1.61
CA GLY A 34 51.18 47.08 -2.76
C GLY A 34 52.64 47.59 -2.81
N PRO A 35 53.12 48.37 -3.82
CA PRO A 35 52.64 49.72 -4.23
C PRO A 35 52.45 49.87 -5.78
N TRP A 36 52.26 51.01 -6.49
CA TRP A 36 52.74 52.42 -6.43
C TRP A 36 51.70 53.45 -6.98
N GLY A 37 52.00 54.77 -6.92
CA GLY A 37 51.19 55.88 -7.49
C GLY A 37 51.46 56.21 -8.98
N SER A 38 51.08 57.36 -9.56
CA SER A 38 50.69 58.66 -8.95
C SER A 38 50.16 59.72 -9.97
N THR A 39 49.43 60.77 -9.51
CA THR A 39 49.23 62.14 -10.12
C THR A 39 48.50 62.27 -11.50
N LEU A 40 47.84 63.38 -11.92
CA LEU A 40 47.41 64.67 -11.31
C LEU A 40 46.29 65.40 -12.15
N SER A 41 45.49 66.27 -11.49
CA SER A 41 44.80 67.51 -11.98
C SER A 41 43.60 67.51 -12.98
N HIS A 42 42.68 68.44 -12.70
CA HIS A 42 41.50 68.97 -13.45
C HIS A 42 41.90 70.02 -14.54
N PRO A 43 41.03 70.61 -15.43
CA PRO A 43 39.60 71.00 -15.21
C PRO A 43 38.60 71.05 -16.43
N ARG A 44 37.34 71.48 -16.12
CA ARG A 44 36.35 72.38 -16.83
C ARG A 44 36.52 72.68 -18.36
N THR A 45 35.50 72.86 -19.22
CA THR A 45 34.03 73.10 -19.08
C THR A 45 33.23 72.89 -20.41
N ALA A 46 31.91 72.64 -20.28
CA ALA A 46 30.76 72.80 -21.22
C ALA A 46 30.89 73.17 -22.72
N PHE A 47 30.07 72.53 -23.60
CA PHE A 47 28.99 73.18 -24.42
C PHE A 47 28.02 72.14 -25.07
N PHE A 48 27.06 72.59 -25.90
CA PHE A 48 25.86 71.85 -26.39
C PHE A 48 26.04 71.06 -27.73
N PRO A 49 25.08 70.18 -28.14
CA PRO A 49 25.32 69.09 -29.10
C PRO A 49 24.76 69.27 -30.54
N PRO A 50 25.19 68.43 -31.52
CA PRO A 50 24.60 68.35 -32.86
C PRO A 50 23.78 67.05 -33.13
N LEU A 51 22.46 67.19 -33.16
CA LEU A 51 21.57 66.86 -34.30
C LEU A 51 21.70 65.57 -35.17
N LEU A 52 22.43 64.52 -34.79
CA LEU A 52 22.47 63.26 -35.59
C LEU A 52 21.65 62.07 -35.04
N SER A 53 21.14 62.14 -33.80
CA SER A 53 20.38 61.02 -33.20
C SER A 53 18.92 60.90 -33.65
N VAL A 54 18.33 61.99 -34.16
CA VAL A 54 16.87 62.09 -34.39
C VAL A 54 16.40 61.22 -35.55
N VAL A 55 17.20 61.09 -36.62
CA VAL A 55 16.84 60.26 -37.79
C VAL A 55 16.92 58.77 -37.47
N LEU A 56 17.91 58.34 -36.68
CA LEU A 56 18.09 56.92 -36.33
C LEU A 56 16.96 56.39 -35.42
N TRP A 57 16.46 57.22 -34.50
CA TRP A 57 15.32 56.86 -33.65
C TRP A 57 13.98 56.86 -34.39
N GLY A 58 13.84 57.62 -35.48
CA GLY A 58 12.63 57.62 -36.31
C GLY A 58 12.33 56.25 -36.95
N ALA A 59 13.37 55.54 -37.41
CA ALA A 59 13.23 54.21 -38.01
C ALA A 59 12.76 53.14 -37.00
N ILE A 60 13.23 53.23 -35.75
CA ILE A 60 12.86 52.28 -34.68
C ILE A 60 11.39 52.48 -34.27
N LEU A 61 10.89 53.73 -34.26
CA LEU A 61 9.52 54.05 -33.84
C LEU A 61 8.43 53.66 -34.85
N TRP A 62 8.77 53.36 -36.12
CA TRP A 62 7.79 52.85 -37.09
C TRP A 62 7.64 51.31 -37.08
N ALA A 63 8.54 50.58 -36.42
CA ALA A 63 8.40 49.14 -36.19
C ALA A 63 7.44 48.80 -35.02
N GLY A 64 7.10 49.79 -34.18
CA GLY A 64 6.28 49.60 -32.97
C GLY A 64 4.76 49.69 -33.16
N PHE A 65 4.26 49.71 -34.40
CA PHE A 65 2.83 49.89 -34.73
C PHE A 65 2.23 48.79 -35.61
N LEU A 66 2.61 47.54 -35.34
CA LEU A 66 1.77 46.37 -35.60
C LEU A 66 1.36 45.73 -34.26
N PRO A 67 0.14 45.21 -34.13
CA PRO A 67 -0.36 44.70 -32.85
C PRO A 67 0.30 43.36 -32.49
N ASP A 68 0.81 43.25 -31.27
CA ASP A 68 1.40 42.01 -30.73
C ASP A 68 0.38 41.26 -29.85
N PRO A 69 -0.19 40.13 -30.31
CA PRO A 69 -1.35 39.49 -29.68
C PRO A 69 -0.96 38.43 -28.63
N ALA A 70 -0.20 38.83 -27.60
CA ALA A 70 0.42 37.90 -26.64
C ALA A 70 0.03 38.14 -25.15
N LEU A 71 -1.26 38.32 -24.85
CA LEU A 71 -1.72 38.50 -23.46
C LEU A 71 -1.99 37.17 -22.73
N GLY A 72 -0.90 36.49 -22.36
CA GLY A 72 -0.88 35.48 -21.28
C GLY A 72 -1.12 34.03 -21.68
N SER A 73 -0.21 33.16 -21.24
CA SER A 73 -0.45 31.74 -20.99
C SER A 73 0.39 31.31 -19.79
N GLY A 74 -0.15 30.42 -18.94
CA GLY A 74 0.66 29.69 -17.97
C GLY A 74 1.44 28.57 -18.65
N THR A 75 2.40 27.95 -17.96
CA THR A 75 3.07 26.73 -18.46
C THR A 75 2.61 25.52 -17.64
N PHE A 76 1.99 24.53 -18.27
CA PHE A 76 1.58 23.29 -17.61
C PHE A 76 2.66 22.21 -17.85
N THR A 77 3.47 21.93 -16.82
CA THR A 77 4.58 20.98 -16.91
C THR A 77 4.15 19.57 -16.52
N LEU A 78 4.23 18.61 -17.44
CA LEU A 78 4.05 17.17 -17.18
C LEU A 78 5.39 16.44 -16.99
N GLY A 79 5.39 15.37 -16.20
CA GLY A 79 6.61 14.62 -15.83
C GLY A 79 6.56 13.16 -16.28
N VAL A 80 7.55 12.72 -17.08
CA VAL A 80 7.59 11.37 -17.69
C VAL A 80 8.54 10.46 -16.91
N LEU A 81 7.96 9.58 -16.09
CA LEU A 81 8.63 8.71 -15.10
C LEU A 81 9.03 7.36 -15.70
N GLY A 82 10.30 6.99 -15.59
CA GLY A 82 10.78 5.65 -15.95
C GLY A 82 12.30 5.47 -15.79
N PRO A 83 12.81 4.24 -15.95
CA PRO A 83 14.20 3.86 -15.66
C PRO A 83 15.21 4.29 -16.75
N TRP A 84 15.05 5.51 -17.28
CA TRP A 84 15.68 5.96 -18.53
C TRP A 84 17.22 5.98 -18.52
N ASP A 85 17.84 6.09 -17.34
CA ASP A 85 19.31 6.15 -17.18
C ASP A 85 19.94 4.78 -16.92
N CYS A 86 19.16 3.80 -16.47
CA CYS A 86 19.66 2.50 -15.99
C CYS A 86 19.19 1.29 -16.81
N ASP A 87 18.13 1.43 -17.60
CA ASP A 87 17.65 0.40 -18.53
C ASP A 87 17.85 0.85 -20.00
N PRO A 88 18.76 0.19 -20.76
CA PRO A 88 19.09 0.61 -22.12
C PRO A 88 17.99 0.31 -23.15
N ILE A 89 17.04 -0.59 -22.86
CA ILE A 89 15.94 -0.93 -23.77
C ILE A 89 14.79 0.06 -23.58
N PHE A 90 14.51 0.47 -22.34
CA PHE A 90 13.61 1.60 -22.09
C PHE A 90 14.21 2.95 -22.53
N ALA A 91 15.53 3.16 -22.42
CA ALA A 91 16.20 4.36 -22.93
C ALA A 91 16.01 4.57 -24.46
N ARG A 92 16.00 3.48 -25.25
CA ARG A 92 15.72 3.51 -26.70
C ARG A 92 14.32 4.03 -27.06
N ALA A 93 13.41 4.21 -26.10
CA ALA A 93 12.12 4.85 -26.33
C ALA A 93 12.22 6.37 -26.53
N LEU A 94 13.41 6.97 -26.36
CA LEU A 94 13.69 8.40 -26.50
C LEU A 94 12.63 9.27 -25.81
N PRO A 95 12.40 9.08 -24.49
CA PRO A 95 11.26 9.66 -23.77
C PRO A 95 11.17 11.19 -23.85
N SER A 96 12.31 11.87 -24.00
CA SER A 96 12.38 13.32 -24.22
C SER A 96 11.83 13.72 -25.58
N VAL A 97 12.22 13.02 -26.64
CA VAL A 97 11.74 13.27 -28.01
C VAL A 97 10.25 12.91 -28.13
N ALA A 98 9.84 11.76 -27.59
CA ALA A 98 8.44 11.32 -27.61
C ALA A 98 7.51 12.31 -26.90
N ALA A 99 7.88 12.75 -25.69
CA ALA A 99 7.07 13.68 -24.91
C ALA A 99 7.09 15.11 -25.49
N GLN A 100 8.25 15.60 -25.96
CA GLN A 100 8.35 16.92 -26.58
C GLN A 100 7.55 16.97 -27.89
N LEU A 101 7.61 15.94 -28.74
CA LEU A 101 6.82 15.86 -29.98
C LEU A 101 5.31 15.84 -29.70
N ALA A 102 4.87 15.12 -28.66
CA ALA A 102 3.47 15.12 -28.23
C ALA A 102 3.04 16.50 -27.72
N VAL A 103 3.87 17.14 -26.89
CA VAL A 103 3.63 18.49 -26.36
C VAL A 103 3.59 19.56 -27.45
N ASP A 104 4.54 19.57 -28.38
CA ASP A 104 4.61 20.60 -29.40
C ASP A 104 3.53 20.44 -30.47
N ARG A 105 3.10 19.22 -30.82
CA ARG A 105 1.89 19.02 -31.63
C ARG A 105 0.61 19.41 -30.88
N ALA A 106 0.49 19.08 -29.59
CA ALA A 106 -0.66 19.49 -28.78
C ALA A 106 -0.74 21.02 -28.57
N ASN A 107 0.40 21.71 -28.49
CA ASN A 107 0.48 23.18 -28.48
C ASN A 107 0.13 23.83 -29.83
N GLN A 108 0.11 23.08 -30.94
CA GLN A 108 -0.21 23.54 -32.29
C GLN A 108 -1.62 23.15 -32.76
N ASP A 109 -2.28 22.20 -32.10
CA ASP A 109 -3.62 21.74 -32.46
C ASP A 109 -4.68 22.80 -32.13
N SER A 110 -5.20 23.46 -33.16
CA SER A 110 -6.29 24.44 -33.06
C SER A 110 -7.60 23.94 -32.41
N SER A 111 -7.77 22.62 -32.21
CA SER A 111 -8.89 22.04 -31.46
C SER A 111 -8.65 21.96 -29.94
N LEU A 112 -7.41 22.16 -29.50
CA LEU A 112 -7.00 22.24 -28.10
C LEU A 112 -6.95 23.72 -27.65
N VAL A 113 -8.06 24.24 -27.12
CA VAL A 113 -8.17 25.62 -26.64
C VAL A 113 -7.59 25.73 -25.22
N LEU A 114 -6.31 25.41 -25.09
CA LEU A 114 -5.57 25.43 -23.83
C LEU A 114 -5.22 26.87 -23.43
N GLY A 115 -5.60 27.26 -22.21
CA GLY A 115 -5.18 28.52 -21.57
C GLY A 115 -3.74 28.50 -21.04
N SER A 116 -3.02 27.40 -21.28
CA SER A 116 -1.61 27.21 -20.94
C SER A 116 -0.83 26.58 -22.09
N ARG A 117 0.46 26.89 -22.17
CA ARG A 117 1.39 26.11 -23.01
C ARG A 117 1.78 24.85 -22.25
N LEU A 118 1.61 23.68 -22.88
CA LEU A 118 2.14 22.42 -22.35
C LEU A 118 3.67 22.41 -22.43
N ALA A 119 4.30 21.78 -21.44
CA ALA A 119 5.73 21.47 -21.40
C ALA A 119 5.95 20.08 -20.79
N SER A 120 6.99 19.36 -21.20
CA SER A 120 7.36 18.06 -20.63
C SER A 120 8.75 18.07 -19.99
N VAL A 121 8.90 17.33 -18.89
CA VAL A 121 10.20 17.03 -18.26
C VAL A 121 10.32 15.52 -18.12
N VAL A 122 11.45 14.96 -18.55
CA VAL A 122 11.78 13.53 -18.34
C VAL A 122 12.33 13.35 -16.94
N LEU A 123 11.81 12.36 -16.22
CA LEU A 123 12.18 12.04 -14.84
C LEU A 123 12.76 10.62 -14.79
N ALA A 124 14.09 10.52 -14.85
CA ALA A 124 14.79 9.25 -14.73
C ALA A 124 14.71 8.71 -13.29
N THR A 125 14.04 7.57 -13.13
CA THR A 125 13.88 6.86 -11.86
C THR A 125 14.94 5.78 -11.72
N GLY A 126 15.21 5.35 -10.49
CA GLY A 126 15.99 4.12 -10.26
C GLY A 126 15.34 2.89 -10.92
N CYS A 127 16.15 1.86 -11.16
CA CYS A 127 15.67 0.56 -11.65
C CYS A 127 15.11 -0.31 -10.50
N ASP A 128 15.50 -0.04 -9.26
CA ASP A 128 14.91 -0.61 -8.05
C ASP A 128 13.69 0.20 -7.56
N THR A 129 12.77 -0.48 -6.88
CA THR A 129 11.50 0.09 -6.42
C THR A 129 11.70 1.22 -5.38
N PRO A 130 12.61 1.11 -4.37
CA PRO A 130 12.86 2.19 -3.41
C PRO A 130 13.39 3.49 -4.03
N HIS A 131 14.46 3.46 -4.84
CA HIS A 131 14.99 4.69 -5.45
C HIS A 131 14.02 5.28 -6.46
N ALA A 132 13.26 4.47 -7.18
CA ALA A 132 12.24 4.97 -8.10
C ALA A 132 11.13 5.77 -7.37
N LEU A 133 10.66 5.26 -6.22
CA LEU A 133 9.73 5.99 -5.36
C LEU A 133 10.38 7.26 -4.75
N ALA A 134 11.67 7.23 -4.41
CA ALA A 134 12.39 8.41 -3.93
C ALA A 134 12.49 9.52 -5.00
N THR A 135 12.79 9.17 -6.25
CA THR A 135 12.76 10.13 -7.38
C THR A 135 11.35 10.71 -7.57
N PHE A 136 10.30 9.89 -7.48
CA PHE A 136 8.92 10.36 -7.57
C PHE A 136 8.57 11.36 -6.46
N LEU A 137 8.97 11.08 -5.22
CA LEU A 137 8.81 11.97 -4.06
C LEU A 137 9.55 13.31 -4.22
N ALA A 138 10.75 13.32 -4.83
CA ALA A 138 11.53 14.54 -5.05
C ALA A 138 10.81 15.54 -5.99
N HIS A 139 10.12 15.04 -7.01
CA HIS A 139 9.47 15.86 -8.05
C HIS A 139 8.04 16.30 -7.70
N LYS A 140 7.63 16.16 -6.43
CA LYS A 140 6.31 16.56 -5.93
C LYS A 140 5.97 18.06 -6.13
N ASN A 141 6.96 18.93 -6.37
CA ASN A 141 6.75 20.38 -6.55
C ASN A 141 7.07 20.89 -7.97
N THR A 142 7.66 20.06 -8.86
CA THR A 142 8.20 20.51 -10.16
C THR A 142 7.28 20.24 -11.35
N VAL A 143 6.26 19.41 -11.18
CA VAL A 143 5.40 18.85 -12.22
C VAL A 143 3.94 18.92 -11.79
N ALA A 144 3.02 19.25 -12.71
CA ALA A 144 1.59 19.36 -12.47
C ALA A 144 0.85 18.00 -12.57
N ALA A 145 1.19 17.17 -13.56
CA ALA A 145 0.64 15.82 -13.73
C ALA A 145 1.71 14.84 -14.23
N PHE A 146 1.58 13.56 -13.88
CA PHE A 146 2.61 12.56 -14.12
C PHE A 146 2.19 11.56 -15.20
N VAL A 147 3.16 11.13 -16.01
CA VAL A 147 3.06 10.08 -17.03
C VAL A 147 4.03 8.96 -16.66
N GLY A 148 3.60 7.70 -16.73
CA GLY A 148 4.22 6.58 -16.00
C GLY A 148 3.64 6.45 -14.58
N PRO A 149 4.31 5.71 -13.65
CA PRO A 149 5.59 5.04 -13.80
C PRO A 149 5.51 3.76 -14.62
N VAL A 150 6.68 3.22 -14.97
CA VAL A 150 6.86 1.90 -15.64
C VAL A 150 6.90 0.75 -14.63
N ASN A 151 7.50 0.94 -13.45
CA ASN A 151 7.62 -0.12 -12.43
C ASN A 151 6.31 -0.25 -11.60
N PRO A 152 5.63 -1.42 -11.64
CA PRO A 152 4.38 -1.61 -10.90
C PRO A 152 4.56 -1.67 -9.39
N GLY A 153 5.76 -1.98 -8.88
CA GLY A 153 6.06 -2.19 -7.46
C GLY A 153 5.74 -1.00 -6.55
N TYR A 154 5.65 0.22 -7.10
CA TYR A 154 5.24 1.41 -6.36
C TYR A 154 4.01 2.14 -6.93
N CYS A 155 3.30 1.58 -7.93
CA CYS A 155 2.12 2.19 -8.54
C CYS A 155 1.04 2.60 -7.50
N GLN A 156 0.73 1.72 -6.55
CA GLN A 156 -0.28 1.99 -5.52
C GLN A 156 0.14 3.15 -4.59
N ALA A 157 1.43 3.22 -4.24
CA ALA A 157 1.97 4.31 -3.43
C ALA A 157 1.99 5.63 -4.23
N ALA A 158 2.41 5.59 -5.49
CA ALA A 158 2.42 6.76 -6.37
C ALA A 158 1.03 7.34 -6.60
N ALA A 159 0.00 6.49 -6.79
CA ALA A 159 -1.38 6.93 -6.96
C ALA A 159 -1.93 7.62 -5.70
N LEU A 160 -1.74 7.03 -4.52
CA LEU A 160 -2.17 7.62 -3.24
C LEU A 160 -1.43 8.92 -2.91
N LEU A 161 -0.13 9.01 -3.25
CA LEU A 161 0.66 10.23 -3.12
C LEU A 161 0.23 11.31 -4.11
N ALA A 162 -0.04 10.97 -5.37
CA ALA A 162 -0.53 11.90 -6.38
C ALA A 162 -1.90 12.49 -6.00
N GLN A 163 -2.84 11.64 -5.57
CA GLN A 163 -4.11 12.05 -4.93
C GLN A 163 -3.85 13.00 -3.75
N GLY A 164 -2.95 12.65 -2.83
CA GLY A 164 -2.55 13.48 -1.70
C GLY A 164 -1.90 14.83 -2.08
N TRP A 165 -1.43 14.99 -3.31
CA TRP A 165 -0.88 16.23 -3.87
C TRP A 165 -1.84 16.97 -4.79
N GLY A 166 -3.05 16.45 -5.04
CA GLY A 166 -3.99 16.99 -6.02
C GLY A 166 -3.47 16.86 -7.46
N LYS A 167 -3.02 15.66 -7.83
CA LYS A 167 -2.45 15.37 -9.16
C LYS A 167 -2.93 14.04 -9.71
N THR A 168 -3.02 13.98 -11.03
CA THR A 168 -3.39 12.78 -11.78
C THR A 168 -2.14 12.05 -12.29
N LEU A 169 -2.17 10.72 -12.24
CA LEU A 169 -1.11 9.81 -12.68
C LEU A 169 -1.60 9.00 -13.89
N PHE A 170 -0.96 9.15 -15.05
CA PHE A 170 -1.31 8.49 -16.31
C PHE A 170 -0.30 7.37 -16.63
N SER A 171 -0.65 6.11 -16.41
CA SER A 171 0.28 4.96 -16.63
C SER A 171 -0.28 3.90 -17.56
N TRP A 172 0.60 3.28 -18.34
CA TRP A 172 0.31 2.06 -19.11
C TRP A 172 0.63 0.76 -18.34
N ALA A 173 1.41 0.84 -17.26
CA ALA A 173 1.83 -0.32 -16.46
C ALA A 173 1.00 -0.49 -15.17
N CYS A 174 0.56 0.61 -14.54
CA CYS A 174 -0.31 0.55 -13.38
C CYS A 174 -1.72 0.11 -13.78
N GLY A 175 -2.25 -0.93 -13.14
CA GLY A 175 -3.68 -1.25 -13.22
C GLY A 175 -4.49 -0.24 -12.38
N ALA A 176 -5.48 0.42 -12.99
CA ALA A 176 -6.39 1.29 -12.26
C ALA A 176 -7.41 0.43 -11.45
N PRO A 177 -7.59 0.68 -10.14
CA PRO A 177 -8.64 0.03 -9.37
C PRO A 177 -10.01 0.61 -9.75
N GLU A 178 -11.07 -0.21 -9.68
CA GLU A 178 -12.44 0.25 -9.96
C GLU A 178 -12.92 1.26 -8.90
N GLY A 179 -12.77 2.56 -9.20
CA GLY A 179 -13.32 3.65 -8.39
C GLY A 179 -12.38 4.82 -8.04
N GLY A 180 -11.14 4.87 -8.55
CA GLY A 180 -10.20 5.98 -8.27
C GLY A 180 -9.91 6.88 -9.48
N GLY A 181 -10.40 8.12 -9.48
CA GLY A 181 -10.27 9.07 -10.61
C GLY A 181 -8.90 9.73 -10.79
N GLU A 182 -7.92 9.45 -9.92
CA GLU A 182 -6.58 10.06 -9.96
C GLU A 182 -5.49 9.13 -10.54
N LEU A 183 -5.80 7.86 -10.82
CA LEU A 183 -4.95 6.94 -11.58
C LEU A 183 -5.64 6.56 -12.90
N VAL A 184 -5.13 7.08 -14.02
CA VAL A 184 -5.64 6.84 -15.37
C VAL A 184 -4.80 5.76 -16.04
N ALA A 185 -5.45 4.66 -16.42
CA ALA A 185 -4.84 3.62 -17.25
C ALA A 185 -4.82 4.07 -18.72
N THR A 186 -3.65 4.32 -19.28
CA THR A 186 -3.49 4.77 -20.68
C THR A 186 -3.57 3.64 -21.69
N LEU A 187 -3.30 2.40 -21.24
CA LEU A 187 -3.55 1.13 -21.94
C LEU A 187 -4.58 0.28 -21.18
N PRO A 188 -5.26 -0.67 -21.85
CA PRO A 188 -6.03 -1.70 -21.15
C PRO A 188 -5.10 -2.56 -20.29
N SER A 189 -5.63 -3.18 -19.23
CA SER A 189 -4.81 -4.03 -18.35
C SER A 189 -4.27 -5.26 -19.10
N ALA A 190 -2.95 -5.30 -19.30
CA ALA A 190 -2.26 -6.41 -19.98
C ALA A 190 -2.52 -7.78 -19.32
N ALA A 191 -2.74 -7.84 -17.99
CA ALA A 191 -3.14 -9.06 -17.30
C ALA A 191 -4.58 -9.52 -17.64
N HIS A 192 -5.51 -8.60 -17.97
CA HIS A 192 -6.85 -8.95 -18.44
C HIS A 192 -6.87 -9.32 -19.93
N VAL A 193 -5.97 -8.74 -20.72
CA VAL A 193 -5.67 -9.18 -22.10
C VAL A 193 -5.19 -10.63 -22.11
N LEU A 194 -4.18 -10.94 -21.28
CA LEU A 194 -3.68 -12.29 -21.04
C LEU A 194 -4.80 -13.25 -20.59
N LEU A 195 -5.61 -12.87 -19.59
CA LEU A 195 -6.76 -13.68 -19.12
C LEU A 195 -7.75 -14.00 -20.24
N SER A 196 -8.01 -13.05 -21.15
CA SER A 196 -8.94 -13.23 -22.28
C SER A 196 -8.39 -14.22 -23.31
N ILE A 197 -7.07 -14.21 -23.53
CA ILE A 197 -6.36 -15.14 -24.42
C ILE A 197 -6.32 -16.54 -23.81
N MET A 198 -5.97 -16.65 -22.52
CA MET A 198 -6.02 -17.90 -21.76
C MET A 198 -7.43 -18.52 -21.80
N ARG A 199 -8.49 -17.70 -21.67
CA ARG A 199 -9.88 -18.13 -21.79
C ARG A 199 -10.29 -18.56 -23.19
N HIS A 200 -9.79 -17.89 -24.24
CA HIS A 200 -10.08 -18.27 -25.63
C HIS A 200 -9.44 -19.62 -25.99
N PHE A 201 -8.15 -19.79 -25.74
CA PHE A 201 -7.48 -21.06 -26.03
C PHE A 201 -7.82 -22.16 -25.02
N GLY A 202 -8.20 -21.80 -23.79
CA GLY A 202 -8.52 -22.74 -22.72
C GLY A 202 -7.29 -23.26 -22.00
N TRP A 203 -6.28 -22.40 -21.76
CA TRP A 203 -5.05 -22.75 -21.05
C TRP A 203 -5.10 -22.18 -19.64
N ALA A 204 -5.36 -23.02 -18.63
CA ALA A 204 -5.54 -22.55 -17.24
C ALA A 204 -4.24 -22.64 -16.43
N ARG A 205 -3.40 -23.65 -16.70
CA ARG A 205 -2.15 -23.88 -15.96
C ARG A 205 -0.99 -23.05 -16.52
N VAL A 206 -0.52 -22.10 -15.72
CA VAL A 206 0.43 -21.07 -16.16
C VAL A 206 1.68 -20.96 -15.26
N ALA A 207 2.82 -20.91 -15.94
CA ALA A 207 4.17 -20.49 -15.59
C ALA A 207 4.35 -18.97 -15.56
N ILE A 208 5.03 -18.36 -14.58
CA ILE A 208 5.53 -16.98 -14.73
C ILE A 208 7.02 -16.94 -14.41
N VAL A 209 7.82 -16.44 -15.35
CA VAL A 209 9.27 -16.26 -15.22
C VAL A 209 9.61 -14.79 -15.42
N SER A 210 10.34 -14.18 -14.48
CA SER A 210 10.90 -12.83 -14.65
C SER A 210 12.40 -12.85 -14.92
N SER A 211 12.95 -11.72 -15.37
CA SER A 211 14.38 -11.45 -15.15
C SER A 211 14.66 -11.14 -13.67
N HIS A 212 15.92 -10.95 -13.31
CA HIS A 212 16.38 -10.62 -11.96
C HIS A 212 16.09 -9.16 -11.55
N GLN A 213 15.62 -8.30 -12.47
CA GLN A 213 15.42 -6.88 -12.21
C GLN A 213 14.12 -6.61 -11.45
N ASP A 214 14.19 -5.67 -10.50
CA ASP A 214 13.10 -5.32 -9.57
C ASP A 214 11.75 -5.04 -10.27
N ILE A 215 11.79 -4.29 -11.39
CA ILE A 215 10.64 -3.96 -12.26
C ILE A 215 9.92 -5.23 -12.74
N TRP A 216 10.69 -6.20 -13.20
CA TRP A 216 10.19 -7.43 -13.82
C TRP A 216 9.74 -8.45 -12.77
N VAL A 217 10.43 -8.51 -11.62
CA VAL A 217 9.99 -9.28 -10.44
C VAL A 217 8.66 -8.73 -9.88
N ALA A 218 8.51 -7.40 -9.80
CA ALA A 218 7.26 -6.77 -9.38
C ALA A 218 6.12 -7.04 -10.39
N THR A 219 6.41 -6.99 -11.69
CA THR A 219 5.47 -7.33 -12.76
C THR A 219 4.97 -8.78 -12.64
N ALA A 220 5.90 -9.74 -12.50
CA ALA A 220 5.55 -11.15 -12.34
C ALA A 220 4.67 -11.41 -11.10
N ARG A 221 4.95 -10.73 -9.98
CA ARG A 221 4.11 -10.78 -8.76
C ARG A 221 2.70 -10.22 -9.01
N GLN A 222 2.58 -9.07 -9.70
CA GLN A 222 1.27 -8.47 -10.01
C GLN A 222 0.44 -9.36 -10.96
N VAL A 223 1.06 -9.93 -11.99
CA VAL A 223 0.40 -10.88 -12.91
C VAL A 223 -0.04 -12.12 -12.15
N ALA A 224 0.81 -12.70 -11.29
CA ALA A 224 0.47 -13.85 -10.47
C ALA A 224 -0.75 -13.59 -9.55
N VAL A 225 -0.81 -12.42 -8.90
CA VAL A 225 -1.96 -12.01 -8.07
C VAL A 225 -3.22 -11.84 -8.92
N THR A 226 -3.10 -11.21 -10.09
CA THR A 226 -4.25 -10.94 -10.99
C THR A 226 -4.86 -12.22 -11.55
N LEU A 227 -4.03 -13.21 -11.92
CA LEU A 227 -4.52 -14.51 -12.40
C LEU A 227 -5.10 -15.37 -11.26
N ARG A 228 -4.49 -15.36 -10.07
CA ARG A 228 -4.98 -16.09 -8.89
C ARG A 228 -6.31 -15.53 -8.37
N THR A 229 -6.52 -14.21 -8.39
CA THR A 229 -7.81 -13.59 -8.03
C THR A 229 -8.94 -13.91 -9.00
N HIS A 230 -8.61 -14.29 -10.24
CA HIS A 230 -9.55 -14.83 -11.23
C HIS A 230 -9.64 -16.38 -11.21
N GLY A 231 -9.14 -17.03 -10.15
CA GLY A 231 -9.27 -18.47 -9.92
C GLY A 231 -8.27 -19.37 -10.66
N LEU A 232 -7.29 -18.81 -11.38
CA LEU A 232 -6.38 -19.59 -12.21
C LEU A 232 -5.18 -20.18 -11.43
N PRO A 233 -4.81 -21.45 -11.69
CA PRO A 233 -3.68 -22.12 -11.05
C PRO A 233 -2.33 -21.67 -11.63
N VAL A 234 -1.79 -20.57 -11.09
CA VAL A 234 -0.40 -20.12 -11.33
C VAL A 234 0.57 -21.04 -10.57
N GLY A 235 1.09 -22.05 -11.27
CA GLY A 235 1.82 -23.19 -10.69
C GLY A 235 3.26 -22.90 -10.29
N LEU A 236 3.93 -21.93 -10.93
CA LEU A 236 5.27 -21.47 -10.58
C LEU A 236 5.37 -19.96 -10.84
N VAL A 237 6.06 -19.25 -9.95
CA VAL A 237 6.49 -17.86 -10.13
C VAL A 237 7.95 -17.80 -9.72
N THR A 238 8.85 -17.55 -10.66
CA THR A 238 10.30 -17.63 -10.45
C THR A 238 11.03 -16.53 -11.23
N SER A 239 12.29 -16.28 -10.89
CA SER A 239 13.13 -15.23 -11.50
C SER A 239 14.45 -15.83 -11.95
N LEU A 240 14.87 -15.51 -13.17
CA LEU A 240 16.16 -15.96 -13.72
C LEU A 240 17.33 -15.49 -12.86
N GLY A 241 18.14 -16.44 -12.38
CA GLY A 241 19.45 -16.14 -11.81
C GLY A 241 20.42 -15.55 -12.86
N PRO A 242 21.51 -14.90 -12.43
CA PRO A 242 22.48 -14.32 -13.36
C PRO A 242 23.25 -15.43 -14.12
N GLY A 243 23.29 -15.30 -15.45
CA GLY A 243 24.01 -16.22 -16.35
C GLY A 243 23.22 -17.48 -16.76
N GLU A 244 23.80 -18.29 -17.65
CA GLU A 244 23.12 -19.43 -18.31
C GLU A 244 22.71 -20.56 -17.35
N GLN A 245 23.34 -20.64 -16.17
CA GLN A 245 22.96 -21.59 -15.13
C GLN A 245 21.54 -21.29 -14.60
N GLY A 246 21.21 -20.02 -14.34
CA GLY A 246 19.89 -19.62 -13.88
C GLY A 246 18.77 -19.91 -14.90
N ALA A 247 19.07 -19.86 -16.21
CA ALA A 247 18.13 -20.29 -17.24
C ALA A 247 17.90 -21.81 -17.22
N THR A 248 18.95 -22.60 -16.96
CA THR A 248 18.86 -24.07 -16.86
C THR A 248 18.04 -24.48 -15.64
N GLU A 249 18.29 -23.88 -14.47
CA GLU A 249 17.56 -24.13 -13.22
C GLU A 249 16.07 -23.81 -13.35
N VAL A 250 15.71 -22.68 -13.98
CA VAL A 250 14.31 -22.29 -14.19
C VAL A 250 13.59 -23.28 -15.12
N LEU A 251 14.25 -23.77 -16.18
CA LEU A 251 13.65 -24.78 -17.06
C LEU A 251 13.46 -26.12 -16.34
N GLU A 252 14.42 -26.55 -15.49
CA GLU A 252 14.23 -27.71 -14.62
C GLU A 252 13.08 -27.55 -13.61
N GLN A 253 12.81 -26.34 -13.12
CA GLN A 253 11.63 -26.06 -12.30
C GLN A 253 10.33 -26.15 -13.12
N LEU A 254 10.31 -25.61 -14.34
CA LEU A 254 9.15 -25.69 -15.25
C LEU A 254 8.81 -27.14 -15.62
N CYS A 255 9.81 -28.00 -15.85
CA CYS A 255 9.64 -29.44 -16.09
C CYS A 255 8.93 -30.19 -14.95
N ARG A 256 8.95 -29.66 -13.72
CA ARG A 256 8.31 -30.26 -12.54
C ARG A 256 6.84 -29.83 -12.37
N VAL A 257 6.30 -28.96 -13.23
CA VAL A 257 4.93 -28.43 -13.11
C VAL A 257 3.94 -29.24 -13.96
N ASP A 258 3.21 -30.13 -13.29
CA ASP A 258 2.23 -31.05 -13.88
C ASP A 258 1.23 -30.40 -14.86
N GLY A 259 1.36 -30.73 -16.14
CA GLY A 259 0.42 -30.34 -17.19
C GLY A 259 0.38 -28.83 -17.49
N LEU A 260 1.46 -28.11 -17.17
CA LEU A 260 1.73 -26.74 -17.60
C LEU A 260 1.40 -26.53 -19.10
N LYS A 261 0.81 -25.39 -19.45
CA LYS A 261 0.42 -25.04 -20.83
C LYS A 261 1.16 -23.82 -21.37
N MET A 262 1.38 -22.84 -20.49
CA MET A 262 1.78 -21.49 -20.88
C MET A 262 2.84 -20.95 -19.93
N VAL A 263 3.87 -20.29 -20.47
CA VAL A 263 4.93 -19.63 -19.68
C VAL A 263 4.96 -18.15 -20.04
N VAL A 264 4.58 -17.29 -19.09
CA VAL A 264 4.57 -15.84 -19.25
C VAL A 264 5.95 -15.30 -18.88
N LEU A 265 6.57 -14.59 -19.83
CA LEU A 265 7.93 -14.07 -19.71
C LEU A 265 7.88 -12.57 -19.37
N CYS A 266 8.02 -12.27 -18.08
CA CYS A 266 8.10 -10.91 -17.55
C CYS A 266 9.54 -10.40 -17.66
N MET A 267 9.93 -10.00 -18.87
CA MET A 267 11.27 -9.54 -19.23
C MET A 267 11.20 -8.87 -20.61
N HIS A 268 12.22 -8.08 -20.98
CA HIS A 268 12.32 -7.50 -22.33
C HIS A 268 12.34 -8.59 -23.41
N SER A 269 11.62 -8.35 -24.51
CA SER A 269 11.51 -9.27 -25.64
C SER A 269 12.82 -9.47 -26.38
N ALA A 270 13.09 -10.71 -26.80
CA ALA A 270 14.19 -11.03 -27.69
C ALA A 270 14.15 -10.21 -29.00
N LEU A 271 12.95 -9.83 -29.47
CA LEU A 271 12.73 -8.97 -30.65
C LEU A 271 13.32 -7.54 -30.48
N LEU A 272 13.45 -7.07 -29.24
CA LEU A 272 14.02 -5.76 -28.89
C LEU A 272 15.48 -5.86 -28.39
N GLY A 273 16.05 -7.07 -28.38
CA GLY A 273 17.39 -7.36 -27.86
C GLY A 273 17.45 -7.75 -26.38
N GLY A 274 16.33 -8.23 -25.80
CA GLY A 274 16.28 -8.73 -24.43
C GLY A 274 17.11 -10.00 -24.22
N LEU A 275 18.28 -9.85 -23.58
CA LEU A 275 19.28 -10.91 -23.43
C LEU A 275 18.78 -12.08 -22.58
N GLU A 276 18.08 -11.81 -21.47
CA GLU A 276 17.55 -12.83 -20.58
C GLU A 276 16.50 -13.71 -21.26
N GLN A 277 15.66 -13.13 -22.11
CA GLN A 277 14.68 -13.87 -22.89
C GLN A 277 15.36 -14.72 -23.98
N THR A 278 16.32 -14.14 -24.71
CA THR A 278 17.10 -14.86 -25.71
C THR A 278 17.83 -16.07 -25.10
N ALA A 279 18.44 -15.92 -23.92
CA ALA A 279 19.13 -17.00 -23.21
C ALA A 279 18.15 -18.10 -22.76
N LEU A 280 17.02 -17.73 -22.16
CA LEU A 280 16.01 -18.69 -21.70
C LEU A 280 15.40 -19.48 -22.87
N LEU A 281 15.01 -18.81 -23.96
CA LEU A 281 14.43 -19.47 -25.14
C LEU A 281 15.46 -20.37 -25.83
N SER A 282 16.70 -19.90 -26.04
CA SER A 282 17.77 -20.72 -26.62
C SER A 282 18.11 -21.95 -25.77
N ARG A 283 17.96 -21.86 -24.44
CA ARG A 283 18.15 -23.01 -23.54
C ARG A 283 16.95 -23.96 -23.54
N ALA A 284 15.73 -23.44 -23.72
CA ALA A 284 14.52 -24.25 -23.90
C ALA A 284 14.58 -25.10 -25.18
N TRP A 285 15.15 -24.57 -26.27
CA TRP A 285 15.50 -25.33 -27.50
C TRP A 285 16.33 -26.57 -27.16
N ALA A 286 17.46 -26.33 -26.49
CA ALA A 286 18.47 -27.34 -26.16
C ALA A 286 18.00 -28.39 -25.13
N GLN A 287 16.82 -28.22 -24.55
CA GLN A 287 16.15 -29.19 -23.68
C GLN A 287 14.89 -29.82 -24.31
N GLY A 288 14.53 -29.44 -25.54
CA GLY A 288 13.34 -29.95 -26.24
C GLY A 288 12.00 -29.43 -25.68
N LEU A 289 12.02 -28.29 -24.97
CA LEU A 289 10.82 -27.72 -24.32
C LEU A 289 9.96 -26.86 -25.27
N ALA A 290 10.38 -26.71 -26.53
CA ALA A 290 9.63 -26.07 -27.61
C ALA A 290 8.89 -27.08 -28.51
N ASP A 291 8.53 -28.27 -27.99
CA ASP A 291 7.89 -29.35 -28.77
C ASP A 291 6.38 -29.15 -29.05
N GLY A 292 5.83 -27.98 -28.74
CA GLY A 292 4.42 -27.64 -28.92
C GLY A 292 3.51 -27.95 -27.72
N ARG A 293 4.02 -28.64 -26.67
CA ARG A 293 3.25 -28.82 -25.41
C ARG A 293 3.17 -27.56 -24.57
N LEU A 294 4.12 -26.64 -24.74
CA LEU A 294 4.26 -25.39 -24.01
C LEU A 294 4.26 -24.22 -24.98
N VAL A 295 3.60 -23.13 -24.60
CA VAL A 295 3.62 -21.84 -25.30
C VAL A 295 4.26 -20.79 -24.42
N PHE A 296 5.25 -20.08 -24.95
CA PHE A 296 5.88 -18.94 -24.31
C PHE A 296 5.19 -17.64 -24.74
N LEU A 297 5.00 -16.68 -23.83
CA LEU A 297 4.42 -15.36 -24.16
C LEU A 297 5.28 -14.22 -23.58
N PRO A 298 5.85 -13.32 -24.41
CA PRO A 298 6.54 -12.10 -23.97
C PRO A 298 5.55 -11.07 -23.38
N TYR A 299 5.61 -10.82 -22.07
CA TYR A 299 4.65 -9.93 -21.40
C TYR A 299 4.86 -8.45 -21.75
N ASP A 300 6.11 -8.05 -22.04
CA ASP A 300 6.46 -6.69 -22.43
C ASP A 300 5.76 -6.24 -23.71
N THR A 301 5.60 -7.15 -24.68
CA THR A 301 4.98 -6.86 -25.99
C THR A 301 3.52 -6.40 -25.91
N LEU A 302 2.85 -6.65 -24.78
CA LEU A 302 1.49 -6.18 -24.45
C LEU A 302 1.42 -4.67 -24.11
N LEU A 303 2.57 -4.02 -23.88
CA LEU A 303 2.68 -2.65 -23.38
C LEU A 303 3.00 -1.61 -24.46
N PHE A 304 3.13 -2.03 -25.72
CA PHE A 304 3.38 -1.19 -26.90
C PHE A 304 2.86 -1.90 -28.16
N ALA A 305 3.02 -1.28 -29.33
CA ALA A 305 2.61 -1.84 -30.62
C ALA A 305 3.83 -2.25 -31.45
N LEU A 306 4.05 -3.54 -31.66
CA LEU A 306 5.17 -4.05 -32.46
C LEU A 306 4.94 -3.80 -33.96
N PRO A 307 5.89 -3.20 -34.69
CA PRO A 307 5.82 -3.08 -36.14
C PRO A 307 6.04 -4.46 -36.80
N TYR A 308 4.97 -5.12 -37.22
CA TYR A 308 5.00 -6.44 -37.88
C TYR A 308 4.79 -6.34 -39.41
N ARG A 309 4.13 -5.28 -39.89
CA ARG A 309 3.75 -5.11 -41.30
C ARG A 309 4.99 -4.81 -42.16
N ASN A 310 5.33 -5.72 -43.07
CA ASN A 310 6.49 -5.61 -43.98
C ASN A 310 7.85 -5.42 -43.27
N ARG A 311 7.99 -5.91 -42.03
CA ARG A 311 9.23 -5.79 -41.24
C ARG A 311 9.74 -7.16 -40.83
N SER A 312 11.02 -7.42 -41.11
CA SER A 312 11.77 -8.56 -40.60
C SER A 312 12.49 -8.21 -39.30
N TYR A 313 12.56 -9.14 -38.36
CA TYR A 313 13.33 -9.01 -37.14
C TYR A 313 14.68 -9.70 -37.30
N ALA A 314 15.78 -8.97 -37.07
CA ALA A 314 17.14 -9.52 -37.18
C ALA A 314 17.37 -10.72 -36.24
N ALA A 315 16.73 -10.73 -35.07
CA ALA A 315 16.72 -11.85 -34.12
C ALA A 315 16.12 -13.17 -34.68
N LEU A 316 15.35 -13.08 -35.78
CA LEU A 316 14.75 -14.21 -36.52
C LEU A 316 15.38 -14.40 -37.90
N GLY A 317 16.40 -13.61 -38.26
CA GLY A 317 16.98 -13.56 -39.61
C GLY A 317 18.08 -14.61 -39.87
N ASP A 318 18.87 -14.92 -38.85
CA ASP A 318 19.87 -15.99 -38.90
C ASP A 318 19.23 -17.34 -38.49
N ARG A 319 19.59 -18.42 -39.21
CA ARG A 319 19.19 -19.79 -38.86
C ARG A 319 19.93 -20.25 -37.59
N GLY A 320 19.42 -19.84 -36.44
CA GLY A 320 19.92 -20.19 -35.11
C GLY A 320 18.81 -20.66 -34.17
N PRO A 321 19.17 -21.13 -32.96
CA PRO A 321 18.24 -21.77 -32.01
C PRO A 321 17.11 -20.85 -31.54
N LEU A 322 17.28 -19.53 -31.65
CA LEU A 322 16.23 -18.56 -31.33
C LEU A 322 15.09 -18.56 -32.37
N GLN A 323 15.40 -18.78 -33.66
CA GLN A 323 14.38 -18.83 -34.72
C GLN A 323 13.49 -20.06 -34.53
N GLU A 324 14.09 -21.24 -34.33
CA GLU A 324 13.35 -22.50 -34.15
C GLU A 324 12.51 -22.55 -32.86
N VAL A 325 12.88 -21.81 -31.80
CA VAL A 325 12.02 -21.67 -30.62
C VAL A 325 10.94 -20.61 -30.79
N TYR A 326 11.10 -19.64 -31.69
CA TYR A 326 10.10 -18.60 -31.86
C TYR A 326 8.75 -19.13 -32.38
N ASP A 327 8.76 -20.30 -33.03
CA ASP A 327 7.55 -21.07 -33.37
C ASP A 327 6.74 -21.50 -32.13
N ALA A 328 7.36 -21.55 -30.94
CA ALA A 328 6.69 -21.79 -29.66
C ALA A 328 6.38 -20.48 -28.87
N VAL A 329 6.64 -19.30 -29.46
CA VAL A 329 6.52 -17.99 -28.80
C VAL A 329 5.32 -17.21 -29.36
N LEU A 330 4.19 -17.29 -28.66
CA LEU A 330 2.98 -16.56 -29.03
C LEU A 330 3.13 -15.08 -28.65
N THR A 331 3.40 -14.24 -29.64
CA THR A 331 3.60 -12.79 -29.45
C THR A 331 2.25 -12.08 -29.48
N VAL A 332 2.04 -11.14 -28.56
CA VAL A 332 0.75 -10.42 -28.47
C VAL A 332 1.02 -8.95 -28.23
N SER A 333 0.57 -8.09 -29.14
CA SER A 333 0.90 -6.67 -29.13
C SER A 333 -0.30 -5.80 -29.47
N LEU A 334 -0.21 -4.49 -29.22
CA LEU A 334 -1.24 -3.55 -29.66
C LEU A 334 -1.31 -3.51 -31.18
N GLU A 335 -2.53 -3.49 -31.73
CA GLU A 335 -2.75 -3.35 -33.17
C GLU A 335 -2.60 -1.88 -33.57
N SER A 336 -1.66 -1.60 -34.49
CA SER A 336 -1.35 -0.25 -34.95
C SER A 336 -1.05 -0.20 -36.46
N GLY A 337 -1.02 1.03 -37.00
CA GLY A 337 -0.25 1.29 -38.22
C GLY A 337 1.26 1.11 -37.97
N PRO A 338 2.07 0.96 -39.03
CA PRO A 338 3.52 0.87 -38.90
C PRO A 338 4.10 2.11 -38.20
N VAL A 339 4.75 1.89 -37.06
CA VAL A 339 5.38 2.94 -36.24
C VAL A 339 6.46 3.68 -37.03
N ASP A 340 7.15 2.94 -37.90
CA ASP A 340 8.24 3.46 -38.74
C ASP A 340 7.75 4.51 -39.74
N GLU A 341 6.58 4.32 -40.38
CA GLU A 341 5.98 5.32 -41.28
C GLU A 341 5.57 6.60 -40.53
N ALA A 342 5.04 6.48 -39.32
CA ALA A 342 4.67 7.62 -38.48
C ALA A 342 5.90 8.44 -38.02
N LEU A 343 7.01 7.74 -37.78
CA LEU A 343 8.29 8.35 -37.39
C LEU A 343 9.03 8.95 -38.60
N GLU A 344 8.99 8.31 -39.77
CA GLU A 344 9.48 8.89 -41.02
C GLU A 344 8.68 10.12 -41.45
N ALA A 345 7.36 10.13 -41.26
CA ALA A 345 6.55 11.32 -41.51
C ALA A 345 6.98 12.49 -40.61
N ALA A 346 7.25 12.23 -39.33
CA ALA A 346 7.77 13.24 -38.40
C ALA A 346 9.20 13.70 -38.77
N ARG A 347 10.05 12.79 -39.27
CA ARG A 347 11.40 13.06 -39.77
C ARG A 347 11.38 13.92 -41.04
N ALA A 348 10.51 13.60 -42.00
CA ALA A 348 10.35 14.30 -43.27
C ALA A 348 9.78 15.73 -43.12
N ILE A 349 8.95 15.96 -42.10
CA ILE A 349 8.43 17.30 -41.75
C ILE A 349 9.43 18.09 -40.90
N GLY A 350 10.46 17.43 -40.33
CA GLY A 350 11.53 18.05 -39.55
C GLY A 350 11.22 18.22 -38.06
N GLU A 351 10.15 17.59 -37.55
CA GLU A 351 9.80 17.59 -36.12
C GLU A 351 10.72 16.67 -35.30
N VAL A 352 11.33 15.66 -35.95
CA VAL A 352 12.26 14.69 -35.35
C VAL A 352 13.61 14.78 -36.06
N ALA A 353 14.70 14.64 -35.31
CA ALA A 353 16.06 14.85 -35.81
C ALA A 353 16.42 13.83 -36.91
N ALA A 354 16.89 14.33 -38.06
CA ALA A 354 17.10 13.54 -39.28
C ALA A 354 18.08 12.36 -39.17
N HIS A 355 18.92 12.31 -38.13
CA HIS A 355 19.87 11.22 -37.87
C HIS A 355 19.30 10.04 -37.07
N LEU A 356 18.02 10.10 -36.67
CA LEU A 356 17.33 9.02 -35.98
C LEU A 356 16.74 8.07 -37.02
N GLU A 357 17.26 6.84 -37.07
CA GLU A 357 16.70 5.78 -37.92
C GLU A 357 15.57 5.05 -37.17
N PRO A 358 14.37 4.88 -37.77
CA PRO A 358 13.20 4.33 -37.07
C PRO A 358 13.45 2.95 -36.46
N GLU A 359 14.23 2.11 -37.13
CA GLU A 359 14.54 0.74 -36.72
C GLU A 359 15.19 0.65 -35.33
N GLN A 360 15.87 1.71 -34.88
CA GLN A 360 16.62 1.77 -33.62
C GLN A 360 15.77 2.28 -32.44
N VAL A 361 14.58 2.83 -32.69
CA VAL A 361 13.70 3.42 -31.67
C VAL A 361 12.77 2.34 -31.10
N SER A 362 12.67 2.28 -29.77
CA SER A 362 11.77 1.33 -29.10
C SER A 362 10.30 1.71 -29.34
N PRO A 363 9.40 0.76 -29.68
CA PRO A 363 7.97 1.05 -29.93
C PRO A 363 7.23 1.69 -28.75
N LEU A 364 7.80 1.63 -27.54
CA LEU A 364 7.32 2.38 -26.37
C LEU A 364 7.25 3.90 -26.62
N PHE A 365 8.04 4.46 -27.56
CA PHE A 365 7.95 5.85 -28.03
C PHE A 365 6.49 6.27 -28.31
N GLY A 366 5.76 5.47 -29.10
CA GLY A 366 4.36 5.75 -29.43
C GLY A 366 3.42 5.66 -28.23
N THR A 367 3.75 4.84 -27.23
CA THR A 367 2.95 4.69 -26.01
C THR A 367 3.15 5.87 -25.05
N ILE A 368 4.38 6.40 -24.97
CA ILE A 368 4.69 7.64 -24.25
C ILE A 368 3.97 8.82 -24.90
N TYR A 369 4.04 8.93 -26.23
CA TYR A 369 3.32 9.95 -27.01
C TYR A 369 1.80 9.88 -26.77
N ASP A 370 1.19 8.69 -26.89
CA ASP A 370 -0.25 8.49 -26.72
C ASP A 370 -0.72 8.84 -25.30
N ALA A 371 0.10 8.54 -24.27
CA ALA A 371 -0.17 8.90 -22.89
C ALA A 371 -0.18 10.43 -22.67
N VAL A 372 0.76 11.16 -23.29
CA VAL A 372 0.82 12.62 -23.24
C VAL A 372 -0.34 13.27 -24.00
N VAL A 373 -0.72 12.75 -25.16
CA VAL A 373 -1.88 13.25 -25.92
C VAL A 373 -3.19 13.03 -25.15
N LEU A 374 -3.38 11.85 -24.51
CA LEU A 374 -4.55 11.59 -23.67
C LEU A 374 -4.65 12.59 -22.49
N LEU A 375 -3.51 12.92 -21.86
CA LEU A 375 -3.41 13.93 -20.81
C LEU A 375 -3.77 15.33 -21.34
N ALA A 376 -3.28 15.72 -22.51
CA ALA A 376 -3.57 17.02 -23.13
C ALA A 376 -5.07 17.23 -23.43
N HIS A 377 -5.75 16.20 -23.98
CA HIS A 377 -7.20 16.27 -24.20
C HIS A 377 -8.01 16.26 -22.89
N ALA A 378 -7.54 15.57 -21.85
CA ALA A 378 -8.15 15.63 -20.52
C ALA A 378 -8.01 17.03 -19.89
N LEU A 379 -6.86 17.70 -20.05
CA LEU A 379 -6.64 19.07 -19.58
C LEU A 379 -7.56 20.08 -20.31
N ASN A 380 -7.61 20.07 -21.64
CA ASN A 380 -8.52 20.94 -22.42
C ASN A 380 -9.99 20.79 -22.00
N ARG A 381 -10.42 19.58 -21.64
CA ARG A 381 -11.77 19.32 -21.10
C ARG A 381 -11.95 19.83 -19.67
N SER A 382 -10.95 19.64 -18.80
CA SER A 382 -10.94 20.21 -17.44
C SER A 382 -11.04 21.74 -17.47
N GLU A 383 -10.25 22.39 -18.34
CA GLU A 383 -10.25 23.85 -18.53
C GLU A 383 -11.59 24.36 -19.10
N SER A 384 -12.15 23.72 -20.12
CA SER A 384 -13.46 24.10 -20.69
C SER A 384 -14.65 23.86 -19.75
N HIS A 385 -14.51 22.98 -18.75
CA HIS A 385 -15.44 22.87 -17.62
C HIS A 385 -15.18 23.86 -16.47
N GLY A 386 -14.18 24.73 -16.59
CA GLY A 386 -13.91 25.82 -15.64
C GLY A 386 -13.12 25.41 -14.39
N ALA A 387 -12.45 24.26 -14.39
CA ALA A 387 -11.65 23.79 -13.25
C ALA A 387 -10.30 24.55 -13.08
N GLY A 388 -9.88 25.30 -14.11
CA GLY A 388 -8.60 26.02 -14.14
C GLY A 388 -7.40 25.09 -14.35
N LEU A 389 -6.20 25.65 -14.18
CA LEU A 389 -4.91 24.97 -14.41
C LEU A 389 -4.54 24.00 -13.27
N SER A 390 -5.40 23.01 -13.04
CA SER A 390 -5.25 21.99 -11.99
C SER A 390 -4.77 20.66 -12.57
N GLY A 391 -3.80 20.03 -11.91
CA GLY A 391 -3.43 18.64 -12.18
C GLY A 391 -4.37 17.60 -11.55
N ALA A 392 -5.29 18.04 -10.67
CA ALA A 392 -6.23 17.18 -9.97
C ALA A 392 -7.40 16.76 -10.86
N HIS A 393 -7.95 15.56 -10.62
CA HIS A 393 -9.18 15.07 -11.24
C HIS A 393 -9.21 15.04 -12.78
N LEU A 394 -8.04 15.03 -13.45
CA LEU A 394 -7.99 14.96 -14.92
C LEU A 394 -8.57 13.63 -15.45
N GLY A 395 -8.55 12.56 -14.64
CA GLY A 395 -9.18 11.29 -14.99
C GLY A 395 -10.69 11.39 -15.25
N ASP A 396 -11.40 12.24 -14.48
CA ASP A 396 -12.85 12.45 -14.64
C ASP A 396 -13.22 13.06 -16.02
N HIS A 397 -12.24 13.66 -16.73
CA HIS A 397 -12.41 14.30 -18.03
C HIS A 397 -12.00 13.41 -19.24
N THR A 398 -11.57 12.17 -18.99
CA THR A 398 -11.08 11.23 -20.04
C THR A 398 -12.18 10.49 -20.81
N GLY A 399 -13.44 10.51 -20.37
CA GLY A 399 -14.55 9.73 -20.95
C GLY A 399 -14.94 10.12 -22.37
N ALA A 400 -15.15 9.14 -23.26
CA ALA A 400 -15.55 9.32 -24.66
C ALA A 400 -14.62 10.25 -25.47
N LEU A 401 -13.36 9.85 -25.64
CA LEU A 401 -12.39 10.42 -26.60
C LEU A 401 -12.26 9.52 -27.85
N ASN A 402 -11.93 10.14 -29.00
CA ASN A 402 -11.59 9.45 -30.25
C ASN A 402 -10.65 10.32 -31.09
N VAL A 403 -9.40 10.45 -30.68
CA VAL A 403 -8.40 11.36 -31.27
C VAL A 403 -7.29 10.58 -32.00
N ALA A 404 -6.37 11.27 -32.67
CA ALA A 404 -5.20 10.62 -33.28
C ALA A 404 -4.09 10.44 -32.22
N GLY A 405 -3.53 9.24 -32.13
CA GLY A 405 -2.27 8.97 -31.44
C GLY A 405 -1.11 8.90 -32.44
N PHE A 406 0.03 8.37 -32.01
CA PHE A 406 1.23 8.28 -32.86
C PHE A 406 1.06 7.25 -34.00
N SER A 407 0.60 6.04 -33.66
CA SER A 407 0.46 4.92 -34.60
C SER A 407 -0.92 4.23 -34.53
N GLN A 408 -1.76 4.62 -33.58
CA GLN A 408 -3.12 4.13 -33.36
C GLN A 408 -4.06 5.30 -33.06
N ARG A 409 -5.38 5.10 -33.15
CA ARG A 409 -6.34 6.11 -32.63
C ARG A 409 -6.50 5.95 -31.12
N ILE A 410 -6.60 7.07 -30.41
CA ILE A 410 -6.80 7.11 -28.97
C ILE A 410 -8.30 7.15 -28.68
N ARG A 411 -8.84 6.02 -28.20
CA ARG A 411 -10.26 5.82 -27.91
C ARG A 411 -10.48 5.51 -26.43
N THR A 412 -11.53 6.07 -25.83
CA THR A 412 -11.99 5.73 -24.46
C THR A 412 -13.49 5.50 -24.43
N ASP A 413 -13.96 4.71 -23.46
CA ASP A 413 -15.40 4.54 -23.17
C ASP A 413 -15.95 5.73 -22.35
N GLU A 414 -17.27 5.74 -22.09
CA GLU A 414 -17.94 6.78 -21.30
C GLU A 414 -17.37 6.97 -19.88
N LYS A 415 -16.70 5.95 -19.33
CA LYS A 415 -16.07 5.95 -18.01
C LYS A 415 -14.58 6.32 -18.05
N GLY A 416 -14.05 6.71 -19.21
CA GLY A 416 -12.64 7.05 -19.38
C GLY A 416 -11.71 5.85 -19.57
N ARG A 417 -12.22 4.61 -19.58
CA ARG A 417 -11.39 3.42 -19.73
C ARG A 417 -10.89 3.33 -21.17
N ARG A 418 -9.60 3.01 -21.33
CA ARG A 418 -8.97 2.84 -22.64
C ARG A 418 -9.64 1.73 -23.44
N LEU A 419 -9.96 2.02 -24.70
CA LEU A 419 -10.35 1.04 -25.71
C LEU A 419 -9.20 0.88 -26.72
N ALA A 420 -8.72 -0.34 -26.90
CA ALA A 420 -7.71 -0.70 -27.88
C ALA A 420 -7.96 -2.10 -28.46
N GLN A 421 -7.37 -2.37 -29.63
CA GLN A 421 -7.30 -3.71 -30.21
C GLN A 421 -5.90 -4.27 -29.99
N TYR A 422 -5.84 -5.56 -29.72
CA TYR A 422 -4.61 -6.33 -29.62
C TYR A 422 -4.57 -7.36 -30.75
N VAL A 423 -3.39 -7.60 -31.31
CA VAL A 423 -3.15 -8.57 -32.36
C VAL A 423 -2.27 -9.69 -31.83
N ILE A 424 -2.65 -10.92 -32.14
CA ILE A 424 -1.83 -12.11 -31.87
C ILE A 424 -0.96 -12.34 -33.12
N LEU A 425 0.34 -12.26 -32.91
CA LEU A 425 1.40 -12.33 -33.91
C LEU A 425 2.17 -13.63 -33.76
N ASP A 426 2.52 -14.21 -34.91
CA ASP A 426 3.05 -15.56 -35.02
C ASP A 426 4.04 -15.67 -36.19
N THR A 427 4.85 -16.74 -36.23
CA THR A 427 5.79 -17.00 -37.32
C THR A 427 5.09 -17.64 -38.53
N ASP A 428 5.85 -17.88 -39.61
CA ASP A 428 5.47 -18.79 -40.68
C ASP A 428 6.32 -20.08 -40.72
N GLY A 429 7.16 -20.30 -39.70
CA GLY A 429 8.11 -21.41 -39.62
C GLY A 429 9.19 -21.42 -40.71
N GLN A 430 9.36 -20.35 -41.50
CA GLN A 430 10.30 -20.30 -42.64
C GLN A 430 11.07 -18.97 -42.76
N GLY A 431 10.51 -17.86 -42.31
CA GLY A 431 11.03 -16.50 -42.46
C GLY A 431 11.37 -15.81 -41.13
N SER A 432 11.52 -14.49 -41.23
CA SER A 432 11.90 -13.59 -40.12
C SER A 432 10.85 -12.49 -39.85
N GLN A 433 9.66 -12.64 -40.44
CA GLN A 433 8.53 -11.72 -40.30
C GLN A 433 7.46 -12.33 -39.37
N LEU A 434 6.70 -11.46 -38.69
CA LEU A 434 5.57 -11.87 -37.86
C LEU A 434 4.25 -11.57 -38.56
N VAL A 435 3.32 -12.51 -38.52
CA VAL A 435 2.05 -12.48 -39.26
C VAL A 435 0.87 -12.47 -38.27
N PRO A 436 -0.16 -11.64 -38.48
CA PRO A 436 -1.33 -11.61 -37.60
C PRO A 436 -2.23 -12.84 -37.82
N THR A 437 -2.68 -13.45 -36.72
CA THR A 437 -3.55 -14.65 -36.74
C THR A 437 -4.89 -14.44 -36.03
N HIS A 438 -4.94 -13.61 -35.00
CA HIS A 438 -6.16 -13.29 -34.24
C HIS A 438 -6.16 -11.82 -33.81
N ILE A 439 -7.34 -11.25 -33.57
CA ILE A 439 -7.52 -9.93 -32.96
C ILE A 439 -8.37 -10.07 -31.70
N LEU A 440 -7.93 -9.44 -30.61
CA LEU A 440 -8.71 -9.21 -29.40
C LEU A 440 -9.18 -7.75 -29.36
N ASP A 441 -10.49 -7.54 -29.33
CA ASP A 441 -11.07 -6.23 -29.05
C ASP A 441 -11.35 -6.08 -27.55
N THR A 442 -10.79 -5.06 -26.90
CA THR A 442 -11.04 -4.77 -25.47
C THR A 442 -12.36 -4.04 -25.20
N GLY A 443 -13.09 -3.63 -26.25
CA GLY A 443 -14.49 -3.18 -26.12
C GLY A 443 -15.46 -4.35 -25.85
N THR A 444 -15.22 -5.50 -26.47
CA THR A 444 -16.04 -6.72 -26.32
C THR A 444 -15.40 -7.81 -25.47
N TRP A 445 -14.09 -7.73 -25.21
CA TRP A 445 -13.25 -8.77 -24.59
C TRP A 445 -13.34 -10.13 -25.31
N GLN A 446 -13.47 -10.11 -26.63
CA GLN A 446 -13.52 -11.30 -27.49
C GLN A 446 -12.28 -11.39 -28.38
N VAL A 447 -11.64 -12.57 -28.39
CA VAL A 447 -10.63 -12.95 -29.38
C VAL A 447 -11.34 -13.53 -30.60
N GLN A 448 -11.05 -12.98 -31.77
CA GLN A 448 -11.57 -13.40 -33.07
C GLN A 448 -10.41 -13.90 -33.95
N PRO A 449 -10.53 -15.06 -34.61
CA PRO A 449 -9.53 -15.51 -35.59
C PRO A 449 -9.59 -14.69 -36.88
N LEU A 450 -8.45 -14.55 -37.54
CA LEU A 450 -8.32 -14.06 -38.91
C LEU A 450 -8.21 -15.23 -39.90
N ASP A 451 -7.95 -14.95 -41.18
CA ASP A 451 -7.83 -15.94 -42.25
C ASP A 451 -6.62 -16.90 -42.11
N ARG A 452 -5.80 -16.76 -41.06
CA ARG A 452 -4.58 -17.54 -40.82
C ARG A 452 -4.57 -18.12 -39.41
N ALA A 453 -4.48 -19.44 -39.31
CA ALA A 453 -4.28 -20.15 -38.05
C ALA A 453 -2.84 -19.96 -37.50
N ILE A 454 -2.69 -20.13 -36.19
CA ILE A 454 -1.38 -20.14 -35.51
C ILE A 454 -0.60 -21.40 -35.88
N HIS A 455 0.66 -21.22 -36.24
CA HIS A 455 1.68 -22.26 -36.32
C HIS A 455 2.06 -22.72 -34.91
N PHE A 456 1.99 -24.02 -34.67
CA PHE A 456 2.49 -24.63 -33.44
C PHE A 456 3.48 -25.74 -33.81
N PRO A 457 4.59 -25.93 -33.06
CA PRO A 457 5.46 -27.08 -33.25
C PRO A 457 4.65 -28.37 -33.08
N GLY A 458 4.88 -29.35 -33.96
CA GLY A 458 4.05 -30.56 -34.02
C GLY A 458 2.65 -30.38 -34.64
N GLY A 459 2.26 -29.17 -35.05
CA GLY A 459 1.07 -28.89 -35.84
C GLY A 459 -0.25 -28.73 -35.08
N ALA A 460 -0.23 -28.67 -33.74
CA ALA A 460 -1.44 -28.48 -32.92
C ALA A 460 -1.14 -27.70 -31.61
N PRO A 461 -2.08 -26.88 -31.12
CA PRO A 461 -1.94 -26.16 -29.84
C PRO A 461 -1.88 -27.11 -28.63
N PRO A 462 -1.30 -26.67 -27.49
CA PRO A 462 -1.42 -27.36 -26.22
C PRO A 462 -2.87 -27.69 -25.87
N ALA A 463 -3.12 -28.96 -25.50
CA ALA A 463 -4.47 -29.45 -25.21
C ALA A 463 -5.16 -28.63 -24.10
N ARG A 464 -6.42 -28.24 -24.33
CA ARG A 464 -7.20 -27.34 -23.48
C ARG A 464 -7.46 -27.95 -22.09
N ASP A 465 -7.35 -27.13 -21.04
CA ASP A 465 -7.85 -27.45 -19.70
C ASP A 465 -9.40 -27.36 -19.67
N SER A 466 -10.01 -27.91 -18.62
CA SER A 466 -11.46 -27.89 -18.41
C SER A 466 -12.03 -26.46 -18.26
N SER A 467 -13.17 -26.18 -18.88
CA SER A 467 -13.78 -24.84 -18.93
C SER A 467 -14.17 -24.26 -17.56
N CYS A 468 -14.33 -25.11 -16.54
CA CYS A 468 -14.55 -24.75 -15.13
C CYS A 468 -13.56 -23.69 -14.61
N TRP A 469 -12.30 -23.69 -15.06
CA TRP A 469 -11.27 -22.74 -14.63
C TRP A 469 -11.54 -21.28 -15.08
N PHE A 470 -12.54 -21.07 -15.93
CA PHE A 470 -12.93 -19.76 -16.46
C PHE A 470 -14.39 -19.39 -16.15
N ASP A 471 -15.04 -20.09 -15.22
CA ASP A 471 -16.35 -19.73 -14.67
C ASP A 471 -16.19 -19.29 -13.20
N PRO A 472 -16.43 -18.01 -12.86
CA PRO A 472 -16.26 -17.50 -11.50
C PRO A 472 -17.26 -18.11 -10.49
N ASN A 473 -18.28 -18.85 -10.94
CA ASN A 473 -19.27 -19.50 -10.08
C ASN A 473 -18.99 -20.99 -9.84
N MET A 474 -17.96 -21.58 -10.46
CA MET A 474 -17.73 -23.03 -10.45
C MET A 474 -16.36 -23.41 -9.87
N LEU A 475 -16.34 -23.98 -8.66
CA LEU A 475 -15.12 -24.54 -8.06
C LEU A 475 -14.67 -25.80 -8.82
N CYS A 476 -13.56 -25.71 -9.55
CA CYS A 476 -13.06 -26.86 -10.31
C CYS A 476 -12.25 -27.85 -9.44
N MET A 477 -12.95 -28.83 -8.88
CA MET A 477 -12.32 -29.92 -8.13
C MET A 477 -11.67 -30.97 -9.05
N ARG A 478 -10.47 -31.45 -8.70
CA ARG A 478 -9.80 -32.57 -9.38
C ARG A 478 -10.56 -33.88 -9.14
N VAL A 479 -11.52 -34.22 -10.00
CA VAL A 479 -11.97 -35.61 -10.18
C VAL A 479 -10.91 -36.33 -11.01
N GLY A 480 -10.37 -37.44 -10.50
CA GLY A 480 -9.31 -38.19 -11.18
C GLY A 480 -9.81 -38.89 -12.43
N GLN A 481 -9.46 -38.39 -13.61
CA GLN A 481 -9.68 -39.07 -14.88
C GLN A 481 -8.70 -40.24 -15.04
N HIS A 482 -9.08 -41.42 -14.56
CA HIS A 482 -8.56 -42.66 -15.16
C HIS A 482 -9.23 -42.89 -16.52
N THR A 483 -8.45 -43.42 -17.46
CA THR A 483 -8.80 -43.58 -18.87
C THR A 483 -9.92 -44.60 -19.10
N LEU A 484 -10.97 -44.17 -19.82
CA LEU A 484 -11.75 -45.03 -20.70
C LEU A 484 -11.85 -44.33 -22.06
N GLY A 485 -11.65 -45.08 -23.15
CA GLY A 485 -11.58 -44.53 -24.50
C GLY A 485 -12.94 -44.14 -25.08
N ALA A 486 -12.93 -43.30 -26.11
CA ALA A 486 -14.10 -43.01 -26.92
C ALA A 486 -14.62 -44.29 -27.62
N PRO A 487 -15.92 -44.32 -27.94
CA PRO A 487 -16.24 -44.24 -29.37
C PRO A 487 -17.20 -43.10 -29.70
N SER A 488 -17.17 -42.68 -30.96
CA SER A 488 -18.15 -41.78 -31.57
C SER A 488 -19.43 -42.53 -31.96
N LEU A 489 -20.58 -41.87 -31.81
CA LEU A 489 -21.41 -41.46 -32.96
C LEU A 489 -22.53 -40.49 -32.54
N GLU A 490 -23.21 -39.93 -33.54
CA GLU A 490 -24.42 -39.11 -33.41
C GLU A 490 -25.64 -39.97 -33.02
N PHE A 491 -26.65 -39.42 -32.33
CA PHE A 491 -28.06 -39.38 -32.78
C PHE A 491 -29.02 -38.64 -31.80
N ALA A 492 -30.19 -38.26 -32.34
CA ALA A 492 -31.49 -38.04 -31.65
C ALA A 492 -31.64 -37.01 -30.48
N ARG A 493 -32.11 -35.82 -30.88
CA ARG A 493 -33.31 -35.09 -30.39
C ARG A 493 -34.25 -35.72 -29.34
N GLN A 494 -34.97 -34.81 -28.65
CA GLN A 494 -36.23 -34.97 -27.86
C GLN A 494 -36.04 -35.66 -26.48
N GLN A 495 -36.71 -35.24 -25.40
CA GLN A 495 -38.04 -34.60 -25.26
C GLN A 495 -38.09 -33.42 -24.26
N SER A 496 -39.23 -32.73 -24.27
CA SER A 496 -39.63 -31.66 -23.34
C SER A 496 -40.62 -32.14 -22.26
N CYS A 497 -40.55 -31.60 -21.05
CA CYS A 497 -41.73 -31.22 -20.25
C CYS A 497 -41.38 -30.19 -19.15
N SER A 498 -42.41 -29.63 -18.50
CA SER A 498 -42.34 -28.38 -17.72
C SER A 498 -42.90 -28.55 -16.27
N PRO A 499 -42.92 -27.52 -15.40
CA PRO A 499 -42.87 -27.70 -13.94
C PRO A 499 -44.23 -27.73 -13.22
N VAL A 500 -44.20 -28.21 -11.96
CA VAL A 500 -45.25 -27.97 -10.95
C VAL A 500 -44.63 -27.63 -9.60
N THR A 501 -45.34 -26.82 -8.82
CA THR A 501 -45.08 -26.33 -7.46
C THR A 501 -45.11 -27.45 -6.39
N ALA A 502 -44.76 -27.29 -5.10
CA ALA A 502 -45.04 -26.17 -4.20
C ALA A 502 -44.18 -26.16 -2.90
N SER A 503 -44.40 -25.13 -2.08
CA SER A 503 -43.82 -24.90 -0.75
C SER A 503 -44.32 -25.88 0.33
N ILE A 504 -43.59 -25.96 1.44
CA ILE A 504 -44.16 -26.07 2.81
C ILE A 504 -43.16 -25.49 3.84
N LEU A 505 -43.68 -25.02 4.98
CA LEU A 505 -42.97 -24.35 6.07
C LEU A 505 -43.09 -25.17 7.37
N GLY A 506 -42.06 -25.14 8.23
CA GLY A 506 -42.08 -25.75 9.58
C GLY A 506 -40.67 -26.18 10.02
N GLN A 507 -39.93 -25.46 10.88
CA GLN A 507 -40.13 -25.03 12.29
C GLN A 507 -39.87 -26.10 13.36
N ALA A 508 -38.88 -25.82 14.25
CA ALA A 508 -38.73 -26.18 15.67
C ALA A 508 -37.28 -25.85 16.11
N LEU A 509 -36.89 -25.42 17.31
CA LEU A 509 -37.50 -24.83 18.55
C LEU A 509 -36.38 -23.94 19.20
N VAL A 510 -36.36 -23.27 20.36
CA VAL A 510 -37.06 -23.16 21.68
C VAL A 510 -36.88 -21.67 22.13
N ILE A 511 -37.68 -20.94 22.94
CA ILE A 511 -38.58 -21.17 24.10
C ILE A 511 -37.79 -21.46 25.41
N SER A 512 -37.86 -20.66 26.50
CA SER A 512 -38.62 -19.42 26.82
C SER A 512 -38.03 -18.64 28.04
N HIS A 513 -38.56 -17.45 28.34
CA HIS A 513 -38.28 -16.63 29.55
C HIS A 513 -38.84 -17.25 30.86
N TRP A 514 -38.17 -17.03 31.99
CA TRP A 514 -38.71 -16.87 33.37
C TRP A 514 -37.72 -16.01 34.22
N VAL A 515 -38.02 -15.54 35.44
CA VAL A 515 -39.00 -14.51 35.86
C VAL A 515 -38.78 -14.16 37.36
N THR A 516 -38.66 -12.86 37.69
CA THR A 516 -38.80 -12.16 39.01
C THR A 516 -38.36 -12.78 40.36
N ALA A 517 -37.58 -12.02 41.16
CA ALA A 517 -37.81 -11.81 42.62
C ALA A 517 -37.06 -10.56 43.17
N LEU A 518 -37.55 -10.00 44.29
CA LEU A 518 -37.13 -8.79 45.03
C LEU A 518 -37.52 -8.97 46.54
N PRO A 519 -37.12 -8.12 47.54
CA PRO A 519 -36.02 -7.15 47.63
C PRO A 519 -35.12 -7.34 48.92
N PRO A 520 -34.97 -6.47 49.97
CA PRO A 520 -33.66 -6.24 50.64
C PRO A 520 -33.65 -6.50 52.18
N PRO A 521 -32.57 -6.20 52.94
CA PRO A 521 -32.37 -4.84 53.50
C PRO A 521 -30.88 -4.39 53.69
N ARG A 522 -30.69 -3.19 54.27
CA ARG A 522 -29.44 -2.71 54.94
C ARG A 522 -29.52 -3.07 56.46
N PRO A 523 -28.76 -2.50 57.45
CA PRO A 523 -27.55 -1.64 57.46
C PRO A 523 -26.48 -2.06 58.53
N HIS A 524 -25.61 -1.12 58.94
CA HIS A 524 -24.58 -1.14 60.01
C HIS A 524 -23.26 -1.87 59.69
N ALA A 525 -22.04 -1.34 59.87
CA ALA A 525 -21.44 -0.22 60.62
C ALA A 525 -21.02 -0.49 62.08
N THR A 526 -19.70 -0.39 62.35
CA THR A 526 -19.08 -0.18 63.67
C THR A 526 -17.77 0.60 63.55
N TRP A 527 -17.34 1.20 64.66
CA TRP A 527 -16.16 2.09 64.80
C TRP A 527 -14.93 1.34 65.39
N GLN A 528 -13.85 2.11 65.62
CA GLN A 528 -12.80 1.92 66.65
C GLN A 528 -11.61 1.01 66.28
N ILE A 529 -10.36 1.25 66.74
CA ILE A 529 -9.61 2.44 67.23
C ILE A 529 -8.13 1.99 67.43
N LYS A 530 -7.18 2.91 67.74
CA LYS A 530 -5.81 2.65 68.28
C LYS A 530 -4.78 2.00 67.33
N THR A 531 -3.45 2.19 67.49
CA THR A 531 -2.58 3.28 68.02
C THR A 531 -1.11 2.93 67.70
N GLN A 532 -0.18 3.86 68.02
CA GLN A 532 1.28 3.71 68.14
C GLN A 532 2.06 3.66 66.80
N SER A 533 3.10 4.45 66.51
CA SER A 533 3.99 5.40 67.21
C SER A 533 5.41 4.90 67.53
N LEU A 534 6.38 5.40 66.74
CA LEU A 534 7.77 5.74 67.14
C LEU A 534 8.70 4.53 67.47
N PRO A 535 10.02 4.73 67.71
CA PRO A 535 10.98 5.27 66.72
C PRO A 535 12.36 4.54 66.76
N PHE A 536 13.36 5.06 66.01
CA PHE A 536 14.82 5.23 66.28
C PHE A 536 15.55 5.34 64.90
N ARG A 537 16.52 6.23 64.60
CA ARG A 537 17.89 6.46 65.12
C ARG A 537 18.85 5.28 64.80
N SER A 538 20.13 5.47 64.42
CA SER A 538 21.02 6.67 64.39
C SER A 538 22.37 6.39 63.67
N LEU A 539 23.29 7.40 63.65
CA LEU A 539 24.74 7.37 63.27
C LEU A 539 25.02 7.48 61.76
N GLY A 540 26.11 8.11 61.26
CA GLY A 540 27.20 8.97 61.80
C GLY A 540 27.81 9.80 60.64
N GLU A 541 28.42 10.99 60.79
CA GLU A 541 29.80 11.27 61.26
C GLU A 541 30.90 10.35 60.66
N ARG A 542 32.05 10.81 60.11
CA ARG A 542 32.59 12.18 59.84
C ARG A 542 33.88 12.11 58.97
N GLN A 543 34.34 13.27 58.49
CA GLN A 543 35.76 13.70 58.29
C GLN A 543 36.69 13.14 57.17
N ASP A 544 37.51 14.08 56.65
CA ASP A 544 38.95 14.06 56.27
C ASP A 544 39.54 13.13 55.18
N ASP A 545 40.66 13.46 54.48
CA ASP A 545 41.16 14.76 53.97
C ASP A 545 42.28 14.58 52.89
N ALA A 546 42.37 15.52 51.94
CA ALA A 546 43.55 16.00 51.15
C ALA A 546 44.55 15.08 50.38
N VAL A 547 45.48 15.77 49.67
CA VAL A 547 46.81 15.33 49.12
C VAL A 547 46.77 14.49 47.82
N ARG A 548 47.51 14.73 46.71
CA ARG A 548 48.74 15.50 46.28
C ARG A 548 48.62 15.71 44.74
N LYS A 549 49.27 16.58 43.95
CA LYS A 549 50.12 17.83 43.96
C LYS A 549 49.83 18.49 42.55
N ALA A 550 50.47 19.49 41.93
CA ALA A 550 51.63 20.39 42.06
C ALA A 550 51.20 21.74 41.38
N GLN A 551 51.83 22.93 41.47
CA GLN A 551 53.20 23.41 41.75
C GLN A 551 54.19 23.37 40.55
N GLU A 552 54.98 24.42 40.28
CA GLU A 552 55.07 25.82 40.81
C GLU A 552 54.68 26.82 39.68
N GLU A 553 54.91 28.14 39.58
CA GLU A 553 55.61 29.29 40.22
C GLU A 553 54.94 30.57 39.58
N VAL A 554 55.14 31.89 39.80
CA VAL A 554 55.80 32.90 40.67
C VAL A 554 55.22 34.28 40.18
N GLN A 555 55.25 35.49 40.75
CA GLN A 555 55.29 36.17 42.07
C GLN A 555 55.34 37.70 41.73
N GLU A 556 54.67 38.70 42.32
CA GLU A 556 53.69 38.87 43.42
C GLU A 556 52.60 39.88 42.91
N LEU A 557 51.85 40.81 43.55
CA LEU A 557 51.54 41.45 44.88
C LEU A 557 50.10 42.05 44.68
N GLY A 558 49.33 42.67 45.61
CA GLY A 558 49.48 42.98 47.03
C GLY A 558 48.49 44.08 47.49
N GLU A 559 47.67 43.81 48.53
CA GLU A 559 46.73 44.74 49.24
C GLU A 559 45.61 45.41 48.41
N GLY A 560 44.46 45.89 48.93
CA GLY A 560 43.79 45.90 50.25
C GLY A 560 42.34 46.46 50.06
N GLY A 561 41.41 46.42 51.04
CA GLY A 561 39.97 46.70 50.77
C GLY A 561 39.11 47.41 51.85
N CYS A 562 37.80 47.50 51.57
CA CYS A 562 36.67 48.08 52.35
C CYS A 562 36.21 49.56 52.08
N PRO A 563 34.96 49.98 52.45
CA PRO A 563 34.12 50.95 51.70
C PRO A 563 33.67 52.20 52.57
N PRO A 564 32.54 52.94 52.37
CA PRO A 564 31.51 53.04 51.29
C PRO A 564 31.03 54.48 50.88
N CYS A 565 30.04 54.56 49.97
CA CYS A 565 29.03 55.64 49.75
C CYS A 565 29.41 57.07 49.23
N VAL A 566 28.60 57.60 48.27
CA VAL A 566 27.92 58.94 48.26
C VAL A 566 27.19 59.19 46.91
N VAL A 567 26.19 60.09 46.90
CA VAL A 567 25.29 60.43 45.75
C VAL A 567 25.58 61.83 45.18
N VAL A 568 25.46 62.03 43.85
CA VAL A 568 25.37 63.37 43.20
C VAL A 568 24.37 63.37 42.04
N THR A 569 23.58 64.44 41.92
CA THR A 569 22.60 64.71 40.84
C THR A 569 23.08 65.80 39.86
N VAL A 570 22.68 65.72 38.59
CA VAL A 570 23.01 66.73 37.54
C VAL A 570 21.97 67.87 37.50
N ARG A 571 22.38 69.08 37.10
CA ARG A 571 21.63 70.35 37.23
C ARG A 571 21.52 71.10 35.89
N THR A 572 20.39 71.78 35.65
CA THR A 572 20.09 72.60 34.46
C THR A 572 20.61 74.04 34.55
N HIS A 573 20.94 74.70 33.43
CA HIS A 573 21.05 76.17 33.32
C HIS A 573 20.75 76.70 31.89
N VAL A 574 20.67 78.03 31.73
CA VAL A 574 19.88 78.75 30.69
C VAL A 574 20.55 80.07 30.24
N HIS A 575 20.48 80.38 28.93
CA HIS A 575 20.71 81.66 28.18
C HIS A 575 21.96 82.55 28.45
N PRO A 576 22.42 83.29 27.42
CA PRO A 576 22.22 84.76 27.39
C PRO A 576 21.83 85.34 26.00
N ALA A 577 21.87 86.68 25.83
CA ALA A 577 21.38 87.43 24.66
C ALA A 577 22.31 88.67 24.29
N PRO A 578 21.95 89.75 23.55
CA PRO A 578 22.75 90.21 22.39
C PRO A 578 23.14 91.72 22.31
N PRO A 579 23.87 92.14 21.24
CA PRO A 579 23.78 93.47 20.58
C PRO A 579 23.33 93.34 19.08
N ALA A 580 22.62 94.28 18.43
CA ALA A 580 23.01 95.63 17.92
C ALA A 580 24.15 95.56 16.85
N ASP A 581 24.09 96.16 15.64
CA ASP A 581 23.25 97.25 15.08
C ASP A 581 23.11 97.17 13.52
N ALA A 582 22.47 98.19 12.90
CA ALA A 582 22.61 98.70 11.50
C ALA A 582 21.52 98.42 10.41
N GLN A 583 21.26 99.48 9.62
CA GLN A 583 20.08 99.77 8.78
C GLN A 583 19.82 98.98 7.47
N LEU A 584 18.54 99.10 7.05
CA LEU A 584 17.91 99.06 5.70
C LEU A 584 18.72 99.64 4.50
N PRO A 585 18.27 99.48 3.22
CA PRO A 585 17.27 98.55 2.65
C PRO A 585 17.76 97.78 1.39
N GLY A 586 16.91 96.91 0.82
CA GLY A 586 17.04 96.46 -0.58
C GLY A 586 16.61 95.02 -0.88
N SER A 587 16.60 94.16 0.15
CA SER A 587 16.45 92.70 -0.02
C SER A 587 15.03 92.16 0.12
N PHE A 588 14.00 92.98 0.36
CA PHE A 588 12.66 92.47 0.69
C PHE A 588 12.00 91.69 -0.47
N LEU A 589 12.14 92.16 -1.72
CA LEU A 589 11.62 91.45 -2.89
C LEU A 589 12.38 90.14 -3.13
N ALA A 590 13.71 90.14 -2.93
CA ALA A 590 14.54 88.95 -3.04
C ALA A 590 14.28 87.94 -1.92
N PHE A 591 13.99 88.40 -0.68
CA PHE A 591 13.66 87.55 0.45
C PHE A 591 12.26 86.95 0.33
N VAL A 592 11.27 87.71 -0.16
CA VAL A 592 9.95 87.17 -0.50
C VAL A 592 10.06 86.16 -1.64
N LEU A 593 10.83 86.45 -2.70
CA LEU A 593 11.05 85.49 -3.79
C LEU A 593 11.80 84.24 -3.31
N ALA A 594 12.81 84.38 -2.44
CA ALA A 594 13.53 83.26 -1.84
C ALA A 594 12.63 82.45 -0.88
N CYS A 595 11.78 83.08 -0.08
CA CYS A 595 10.80 82.39 0.76
C CYS A 595 9.74 81.68 -0.09
N VAL A 596 9.26 82.28 -1.18
CA VAL A 596 8.37 81.63 -2.14
C VAL A 596 9.07 80.48 -2.85
N LEU A 597 10.35 80.59 -3.21
CA LEU A 597 11.13 79.49 -3.81
C LEU A 597 11.52 78.41 -2.79
N LEU A 598 11.66 78.73 -1.50
CA LEU A 598 11.88 77.74 -0.42
C LEU A 598 10.57 77.07 0.01
N LEU A 599 9.44 77.76 -0.05
CA LEU A 599 8.12 77.17 0.15
C LEU A 599 7.67 76.36 -1.07
N ALA A 600 7.92 76.84 -2.29
CA ALA A 600 7.71 76.07 -3.52
C ALA A 600 8.68 74.89 -3.63
N GLY A 601 9.96 75.07 -3.32
CA GLY A 601 10.95 74.00 -3.25
C GLY A 601 10.69 73.02 -2.11
N GLY A 602 10.21 73.50 -0.96
CA GLY A 602 9.81 72.70 0.19
C GLY A 602 8.52 71.90 -0.05
N THR A 603 7.51 72.51 -0.68
CA THR A 603 6.30 71.80 -1.11
C THR A 603 6.57 70.87 -2.29
N LEU A 604 7.44 71.24 -3.24
CA LEU A 604 7.86 70.36 -4.33
C LEU A 604 8.68 69.18 -3.82
N THR A 605 9.62 69.38 -2.88
CA THR A 605 10.34 68.25 -2.24
C THR A 605 9.46 67.47 -1.26
N CYS A 606 8.42 68.07 -0.69
CA CYS A 606 7.38 67.35 0.07
C CYS A 606 6.53 66.49 -0.86
N LEU A 607 6.03 67.03 -1.98
CA LEU A 607 5.27 66.33 -3.01
C LEU A 607 6.11 65.28 -3.74
N ILE A 608 7.41 65.51 -3.94
CA ILE A 608 8.35 64.51 -4.44
C ILE A 608 8.68 63.47 -3.36
N ARG A 609 8.75 63.81 -2.07
CA ARG A 609 8.86 62.80 -0.99
C ARG A 609 7.60 61.96 -0.84
N LEU A 610 6.41 62.56 -0.87
CA LEU A 610 5.13 61.85 -0.92
C LEU A 610 5.03 61.02 -2.20
N GLY A 611 5.41 61.57 -3.35
CA GLY A 611 5.45 60.88 -4.64
C GLY A 611 6.43 59.71 -4.65
N ILE A 612 7.62 59.85 -4.07
CA ILE A 612 8.60 58.77 -3.91
C ILE A 612 8.12 57.74 -2.88
N GLN A 613 7.45 58.14 -1.79
CA GLN A 613 6.85 57.19 -0.84
C GLN A 613 5.65 56.44 -1.43
N GLN A 614 4.86 57.07 -2.29
CA GLN A 614 3.81 56.45 -3.11
C GLN A 614 4.44 55.49 -4.14
N LEU A 615 5.49 55.93 -4.85
CA LEU A 615 6.22 55.09 -5.81
C LEU A 615 6.92 53.89 -5.14
N GLN A 616 7.49 54.05 -3.94
CA GLN A 616 8.08 52.94 -3.17
C GLN A 616 7.03 51.93 -2.65
N LEU A 617 5.77 52.36 -2.48
CA LEU A 617 4.66 51.43 -2.21
C LEU A 617 4.26 50.62 -3.47
N VAL A 618 4.56 51.13 -4.67
CA VAL A 618 4.13 50.56 -5.97
C VAL A 618 5.27 49.87 -6.74
N ARG A 619 6.54 50.23 -6.54
CA ARG A 619 7.73 49.58 -7.14
C ARG A 619 8.92 49.58 -6.16
N GLY A 620 9.40 48.39 -5.81
CA GLY A 620 10.56 48.16 -4.94
C GLY A 620 10.41 46.90 -4.06
N PRO A 621 11.49 46.43 -3.41
CA PRO A 621 11.44 45.23 -2.55
C PRO A 621 10.56 45.41 -1.29
N HIS A 622 10.20 46.63 -0.94
CA HIS A 622 9.34 46.97 0.20
C HIS A 622 7.88 47.30 -0.18
N ARG A 623 7.40 46.94 -1.38
CA ARG A 623 5.96 46.93 -1.74
C ARG A 623 5.09 46.34 -0.62
N ILE A 624 3.98 46.98 -0.29
CA ILE A 624 3.00 46.51 0.73
C ILE A 624 1.64 46.20 0.10
N LEU A 625 1.28 46.93 -0.97
CA LEU A 625 0.08 46.65 -1.75
C LEU A 625 0.40 45.54 -2.76
N LEU A 626 -0.43 44.48 -2.77
CA LEU A 626 -0.31 43.34 -3.68
C LEU A 626 -1.44 43.37 -4.71
N THR A 627 -1.12 43.01 -5.95
CA THR A 627 -2.01 43.12 -7.11
C THR A 627 -2.56 41.77 -7.58
N ALA A 628 -3.63 41.79 -8.39
CA ALA A 628 -4.29 40.58 -8.92
C ALA A 628 -3.39 39.68 -9.79
N GLN A 629 -2.24 40.17 -10.25
CA GLN A 629 -1.24 39.40 -11.01
C GLN A 629 -0.21 38.69 -10.10
N GLU A 630 -0.13 39.05 -8.81
CA GLU A 630 0.85 38.53 -7.86
C GLU A 630 0.27 37.42 -6.94
N LEU A 631 -1.03 37.14 -7.03
CA LEU A 631 -1.78 36.22 -6.16
C LEU A 631 -2.72 35.31 -6.98
N THR A 632 -2.46 34.00 -6.98
CA THR A 632 -3.30 33.02 -7.67
C THR A 632 -4.38 32.46 -6.75
N PHE A 633 -5.63 32.78 -7.04
CA PHE A 633 -6.81 32.36 -6.26
C PHE A 633 -7.25 30.95 -6.64
N ILE A 634 -7.45 30.08 -5.64
CA ILE A 634 -7.92 28.72 -5.87
C ILE A 634 -9.45 28.70 -5.84
N HIS A 635 -10.05 28.29 -6.95
CA HIS A 635 -11.47 27.98 -7.03
C HIS A 635 -11.67 26.48 -6.74
N ARG A 636 -12.55 26.16 -5.79
CA ARG A 636 -13.00 24.78 -5.54
C ARG A 636 -14.41 24.61 -6.08
N PRO A 637 -14.74 23.52 -6.80
CA PRO A 637 -16.12 23.16 -7.05
C PRO A 637 -16.85 22.87 -5.72
N PRO A 638 -18.19 23.04 -5.66
CA PRO A 638 -18.95 22.91 -4.43
C PRO A 638 -18.95 21.46 -3.91
N SER A 639 -18.15 21.20 -2.89
CA SER A 639 -18.11 19.91 -2.20
C SER A 639 -19.48 19.57 -1.62
N ARG A 640 -20.07 18.43 -2.04
CA ARG A 640 -21.25 17.86 -1.36
C ARG A 640 -20.91 17.65 0.11
N ARG A 641 -21.56 18.41 1.02
CA ARG A 641 -21.57 18.07 2.45
C ARG A 641 -22.11 16.65 2.58
N ARG A 642 -21.35 15.75 3.21
CA ARG A 642 -21.90 14.48 3.68
C ARG A 642 -22.95 14.81 4.73
N LEU A 643 -24.22 14.61 4.39
CA LEU A 643 -25.30 14.56 5.36
C LEU A 643 -25.10 13.30 6.20
N HIS A 644 -24.54 13.47 7.39
CA HIS A 644 -24.69 12.45 8.42
C HIS A 644 -26.13 12.56 8.92
N VAL A 645 -26.92 11.53 8.68
CA VAL A 645 -28.23 11.37 9.32
C VAL A 645 -27.97 10.75 10.69
N ASP A 646 -28.50 11.37 11.74
CA ASP A 646 -29.26 10.68 12.80
C ASP A 646 -29.66 11.63 13.92
N SER A 647 -30.94 12.03 13.94
CA SER A 647 -31.80 12.05 15.13
C SER A 647 -33.16 12.67 14.78
N VAL A 648 -34.24 12.11 15.33
CA VAL A 648 -35.61 12.55 15.09
C VAL A 648 -36.18 13.13 16.39
N SER A 649 -36.92 14.24 16.31
CA SER A 649 -37.91 14.62 17.32
C SER A 649 -39.05 15.45 16.71
N GLU A 650 -40.23 14.87 16.84
CA GLU A 650 -41.60 15.26 16.49
C GLU A 650 -41.99 16.73 16.20
N SER A 651 -42.83 16.92 15.17
CA SER A 651 -44.08 17.70 15.24
C SER A 651 -45.03 17.37 14.06
N ARG A 652 -46.34 17.68 14.17
CA ARG A 652 -47.44 17.05 13.40
C ARG A 652 -48.19 17.98 12.42
N SER A 653 -48.49 17.49 11.20
CA SER A 653 -49.75 17.69 10.42
C SER A 653 -49.60 17.01 9.02
N VAL A 654 -50.27 15.91 8.64
CA VAL A 654 -51.71 15.63 8.38
C VAL A 654 -52.20 16.06 6.97
N ALA A 655 -52.61 15.06 6.16
CA ALA A 655 -53.24 15.10 4.81
C ALA A 655 -52.41 15.77 3.67
N ASP A 656 -52.55 15.45 2.37
CA ASP A 656 -53.31 14.44 1.60
C ASP A 656 -52.37 14.00 0.42
N GLY A 657 -52.41 12.85 -0.25
CA GLY A 657 -53.53 12.22 -0.97
C GLY A 657 -53.52 12.58 -2.48
N GLY A 658 -52.83 11.83 -3.36
CA GLY A 658 -52.84 12.18 -4.80
C GLY A 658 -51.91 11.41 -5.77
N SER A 659 -52.51 10.62 -6.64
CA SER A 659 -51.94 9.70 -7.64
C SER A 659 -51.38 10.33 -8.95
N LEU A 660 -50.32 9.72 -9.50
CA LEU A 660 -49.93 9.53 -10.93
C LEU A 660 -49.76 10.71 -11.94
N ARG A 661 -48.61 10.63 -12.64
CA ARG A 661 -48.36 10.86 -14.09
C ARG A 661 -48.18 12.28 -14.69
N SER A 662 -46.96 12.45 -15.22
CA SER A 662 -46.63 12.82 -16.63
C SER A 662 -46.29 14.28 -17.00
N VAL A 663 -45.79 14.41 -18.25
CA VAL A 663 -45.33 15.60 -18.99
C VAL A 663 -43.98 16.18 -18.54
N ALA A 664 -43.07 16.31 -19.52
CA ALA A 664 -41.82 17.04 -19.41
C ALA A 664 -41.82 18.20 -20.41
N GLN A 665 -41.60 19.43 -19.94
CA GLN A 665 -41.11 20.59 -20.69
C GLN A 665 -40.95 21.80 -19.73
N GLY A 666 -40.18 22.80 -20.14
CA GLY A 666 -40.10 24.11 -19.44
C GLY A 666 -38.73 24.44 -18.85
N SER A 667 -37.88 25.11 -19.65
CA SER A 667 -36.65 25.71 -19.13
C SER A 667 -36.98 27.03 -18.41
N ALA A 668 -36.60 27.14 -17.14
CA ALA A 668 -36.63 28.38 -16.37
C ALA A 668 -35.26 28.60 -15.71
N ARG A 669 -34.56 29.67 -16.11
CA ARG A 669 -33.23 30.00 -15.59
C ARG A 669 -33.32 30.53 -14.15
N SER A 670 -33.13 29.66 -13.16
CA SER A 670 -32.72 30.13 -11.82
C SER A 670 -31.28 30.63 -11.93
N LEU A 671 -31.07 31.93 -11.76
CA LEU A 671 -29.73 32.51 -11.62
C LEU A 671 -29.07 31.91 -10.38
N GLN A 672 -27.91 31.26 -10.56
CA GLN A 672 -27.08 30.84 -9.42
C GLN A 672 -26.38 32.08 -8.85
N ALA A 673 -26.34 32.18 -7.52
CA ALA A 673 -25.58 33.22 -6.84
C ALA A 673 -24.08 33.08 -7.13
N PRO A 674 -23.32 34.20 -7.18
CA PRO A 674 -21.88 34.15 -7.47
C PRO A 674 -21.13 33.34 -6.40
N GLN A 675 -20.22 32.48 -6.85
CA GLN A 675 -19.40 31.64 -5.98
C GLN A 675 -18.40 32.50 -5.20
N GLU A 676 -18.36 32.35 -3.87
CA GLU A 676 -17.31 32.97 -3.06
C GLU A 676 -15.96 32.26 -3.32
N PRO A 677 -14.87 32.97 -3.67
CA PRO A 677 -13.56 32.36 -3.85
C PRO A 677 -13.01 31.81 -2.51
N THR A 678 -11.97 30.97 -2.52
CA THR A 678 -11.41 30.42 -1.26
C THR A 678 -10.45 31.38 -0.54
N ASN A 679 -10.32 31.26 0.78
CA ASN A 679 -9.44 32.11 1.62
C ASN A 679 -7.95 31.74 1.52
N VAL A 680 -7.54 31.03 0.47
CA VAL A 680 -6.17 30.57 0.24
C VAL A 680 -5.75 30.92 -1.18
N ALA A 681 -4.52 31.39 -1.33
CA ALA A 681 -3.89 31.66 -2.61
C ALA A 681 -2.42 31.26 -2.56
N LEU A 682 -1.72 31.32 -3.71
CA LEU A 682 -0.25 31.32 -3.71
C LEU A 682 0.29 32.72 -4.02
N TYR A 683 1.38 33.07 -3.36
CA TYR A 683 2.16 34.30 -3.55
C TYR A 683 3.63 33.91 -3.72
N GLN A 684 4.23 34.26 -4.86
CA GLN A 684 5.62 33.89 -5.19
C GLN A 684 5.93 32.38 -5.12
N GLY A 685 4.92 31.53 -5.31
CA GLY A 685 5.01 30.07 -5.22
C GLY A 685 4.74 29.48 -3.83
N GLU A 686 4.71 30.32 -2.79
CA GLU A 686 4.39 29.91 -1.43
C GLU A 686 2.91 30.08 -1.10
N TRP A 687 2.41 29.27 -0.18
CA TRP A 687 1.00 29.30 0.24
C TRP A 687 0.74 30.48 1.18
N VAL A 688 -0.37 31.20 0.94
CA VAL A 688 -0.77 32.35 1.77
C VAL A 688 -2.25 32.31 2.13
N TRP A 689 -2.55 32.79 3.33
CA TRP A 689 -3.91 32.95 3.83
C TRP A 689 -4.43 34.35 3.51
N LEU A 690 -5.62 34.42 2.91
CA LEU A 690 -6.28 35.65 2.49
C LEU A 690 -7.47 35.97 3.38
N LYS A 691 -7.27 36.87 4.35
CA LYS A 691 -8.33 37.31 5.23
C LYS A 691 -9.06 38.53 4.67
N ARG A 692 -10.30 38.33 4.20
CA ARG A 692 -11.09 39.36 3.53
C ARG A 692 -11.70 40.41 4.45
N PHE A 693 -12.19 41.47 3.81
CA PHE A 693 -13.11 42.45 4.37
C PHE A 693 -14.46 42.33 3.65
N GLU A 694 -15.56 42.57 4.36
CA GLU A 694 -16.91 42.44 3.83
C GLU A 694 -17.21 43.50 2.74
N ALA A 695 -17.93 43.09 1.70
CA ALA A 695 -18.14 43.92 0.51
C ALA A 695 -19.07 45.12 0.80
N GLY A 696 -18.63 46.32 0.43
CA GLY A 696 -19.42 47.55 0.57
C GLY A 696 -18.63 48.80 0.98
N THR A 697 -17.37 48.65 1.43
CA THR A 697 -16.46 49.77 1.72
C THR A 697 -15.47 49.95 0.57
N ALA A 698 -15.08 51.20 0.26
CA ALA A 698 -14.35 51.58 -0.94
C ALA A 698 -13.07 50.75 -1.22
N PRO A 699 -12.71 50.51 -2.51
CA PRO A 699 -11.51 49.78 -2.90
C PRO A 699 -10.19 50.53 -2.65
N GLU A 700 -10.23 51.71 -2.02
CA GLU A 700 -9.05 52.53 -1.75
C GLU A 700 -8.59 52.40 -0.29
N LEU A 701 -7.39 51.86 -0.13
CA LEU A 701 -6.72 51.75 1.17
C LEU A 701 -6.38 53.15 1.70
N ARG A 702 -6.97 53.56 2.83
CA ARG A 702 -6.72 54.91 3.39
C ARG A 702 -5.24 55.10 3.75
N PRO A 703 -4.66 56.31 3.52
CA PRO A 703 -3.26 56.60 3.87
C PRO A 703 -2.88 56.32 5.33
N SER A 704 -3.83 56.43 6.26
CA SER A 704 -3.66 56.09 7.67
C SER A 704 -3.37 54.60 7.90
N CYS A 705 -4.01 53.69 7.14
CA CYS A 705 -3.82 52.24 7.27
C CYS A 705 -2.38 51.81 6.91
N LEU A 706 -1.72 52.51 5.99
CA LEU A 706 -0.34 52.23 5.58
C LEU A 706 0.66 52.30 6.74
N SER A 707 0.40 53.16 7.74
CA SER A 707 1.25 53.27 8.93
C SER A 707 1.16 52.05 9.85
N LEU A 708 -0.03 51.42 9.93
CA LEU A 708 -0.26 50.19 10.70
C LEU A 708 0.26 48.96 9.95
N LEU A 709 -0.01 48.86 8.65
CA LEU A 709 0.47 47.75 7.82
C LEU A 709 2.01 47.67 7.74
N ARG A 710 2.71 48.82 7.81
CA ARG A 710 4.17 48.85 7.98
C ARG A 710 4.61 48.18 9.29
N LYS A 711 4.05 48.60 10.43
CA LYS A 711 4.31 47.98 11.74
C LYS A 711 4.01 46.47 11.75
N MET A 712 2.90 46.06 11.14
CA MET A 712 2.52 44.64 11.03
C MET A 712 3.52 43.81 10.21
N ARG A 713 4.07 44.37 9.13
CA ARG A 713 5.09 43.70 8.28
C ARG A 713 6.50 43.71 8.87
N GLU A 714 6.79 44.68 9.73
CA GLU A 714 8.05 44.77 10.50
C GLU A 714 8.09 43.81 11.69
N MET A 715 6.93 43.33 12.16
CA MET A 715 6.87 42.28 13.18
C MET A 715 7.24 40.92 12.56
N ARG A 716 8.36 40.37 13.05
CA ARG A 716 8.92 39.07 12.64
C ARG A 716 9.42 38.35 13.88
N HIS A 717 8.85 37.18 14.14
CA HIS A 717 9.18 36.29 15.26
C HIS A 717 8.77 34.86 14.87
N GLU A 718 9.46 33.83 15.35
CA GLU A 718 9.16 32.44 14.96
C GLU A 718 7.70 32.04 15.31
N ASN A 719 7.20 32.51 16.45
CA ASN A 719 5.84 32.25 16.92
C ASN A 719 4.79 33.34 16.56
N VAL A 720 5.02 34.14 15.51
CA VAL A 720 4.04 35.14 15.01
C VAL A 720 3.93 34.99 13.49
N ALA A 721 2.72 34.80 12.97
CA ALA A 721 2.48 34.62 11.54
C ALA A 721 2.81 35.90 10.77
N ALA A 722 3.63 35.80 9.72
CA ALA A 722 4.12 36.98 9.02
C ALA A 722 3.01 37.68 8.21
N CYS A 723 2.87 39.01 8.39
CA CYS A 723 2.04 39.85 7.53
C CYS A 723 2.83 40.20 6.24
N LEU A 724 2.44 39.62 5.12
CA LEU A 724 3.18 39.73 3.85
C LEU A 724 2.82 41.02 3.10
N GLY A 725 1.53 41.37 3.07
CA GLY A 725 1.01 42.57 2.39
C GLY A 725 -0.51 42.72 2.51
N PHE A 726 -1.06 43.68 1.78
CA PHE A 726 -2.49 43.95 1.67
C PHE A 726 -2.91 43.89 0.20
N PHE A 727 -3.88 43.04 -0.10
CA PHE A 727 -4.40 42.80 -1.44
C PHE A 727 -5.61 43.70 -1.74
N VAL A 728 -5.62 44.29 -2.95
CA VAL A 728 -6.74 45.06 -3.49
C VAL A 728 -7.02 44.66 -4.93
N ALA A 729 -8.25 44.27 -5.20
CA ALA A 729 -8.83 44.09 -6.52
C ALA A 729 -10.28 44.60 -6.55
N PRO A 730 -10.87 44.84 -7.74
CA PRO A 730 -12.29 45.19 -7.84
C PRO A 730 -13.18 44.15 -7.15
N GLY A 731 -13.93 44.60 -6.13
CA GLY A 731 -14.83 43.74 -5.34
C GLY A 731 -14.17 42.93 -4.21
N VAL A 732 -12.83 42.85 -4.11
CA VAL A 732 -12.14 42.07 -3.07
C VAL A 732 -10.96 42.84 -2.47
N SER A 733 -11.01 43.10 -1.16
CA SER A 733 -9.85 43.51 -0.36
C SER A 733 -9.54 42.45 0.68
N ALA A 734 -8.25 42.14 0.90
CA ALA A 734 -7.81 41.13 1.86
C ALA A 734 -6.44 41.43 2.48
N LEU A 735 -6.26 41.05 3.74
CA LEU A 735 -4.95 40.98 4.38
C LEU A 735 -4.27 39.66 4.02
N VAL A 736 -2.99 39.71 3.65
CA VAL A 736 -2.22 38.54 3.15
C VAL A 736 -1.23 38.09 4.21
N LEU A 737 -1.43 36.87 4.72
CA LEU A 737 -0.72 36.30 5.86
C LEU A 737 -0.05 34.97 5.47
N GLU A 738 0.98 34.58 6.22
CA GLU A 738 1.61 33.26 6.11
C GLU A 738 0.60 32.12 6.30
N HIS A 739 0.60 31.11 5.42
CA HIS A 739 -0.26 29.93 5.55
C HIS A 739 0.35 28.86 6.48
N CYS A 740 -0.44 28.33 7.40
CA CYS A 740 -0.04 27.32 8.37
C CYS A 740 -0.79 25.99 8.09
N SER A 741 -0.07 24.99 7.59
CA SER A 741 -0.66 23.79 6.97
C SER A 741 -1.32 22.79 7.93
N ARG A 742 -1.22 22.97 9.25
CA ARG A 742 -1.94 22.15 10.25
C ARG A 742 -3.24 22.79 10.75
N GLY A 743 -3.62 23.96 10.24
CA GLY A 743 -4.83 24.67 10.68
C GLY A 743 -4.63 25.43 11.99
N SER A 744 -5.71 25.61 12.75
CA SER A 744 -5.69 26.27 14.06
C SER A 744 -5.46 25.30 15.21
N LEU A 745 -5.14 25.84 16.39
CA LEU A 745 -5.03 25.09 17.63
C LEU A 745 -6.36 24.39 17.99
N GLU A 746 -7.51 25.01 17.68
CA GLU A 746 -8.82 24.39 17.89
C GLU A 746 -9.00 23.14 17.01
N ASP A 747 -8.58 23.19 15.75
CA ASP A 747 -8.62 22.05 14.82
C ASP A 747 -7.70 20.91 15.28
N LEU A 748 -6.50 21.26 15.78
CA LEU A 748 -5.51 20.31 16.30
C LEU A 748 -5.99 19.63 17.58
N LEU A 749 -6.60 20.37 18.50
CA LEU A 749 -7.18 19.81 19.73
C LEU A 749 -8.35 18.86 19.41
N ARG A 750 -9.24 19.23 18.48
CA ARG A 750 -10.38 18.40 18.02
C ARG A 750 -9.96 17.08 17.34
N ASN A 751 -8.74 16.96 16.82
CA ASN A 751 -8.31 15.78 16.06
C ASN A 751 -7.86 14.62 16.98
N GLU A 752 -8.80 13.79 17.42
CA GLU A 752 -8.57 12.66 18.33
C GLU A 752 -7.45 11.68 17.91
N ALA A 753 -7.20 11.53 16.60
CA ALA A 753 -6.13 10.67 16.09
C ALA A 753 -4.72 11.15 16.51
N LEU A 754 -4.55 12.43 16.86
CA LEU A 754 -3.32 12.93 17.47
C LEU A 754 -3.34 12.69 18.98
N ARG A 755 -2.38 11.89 19.49
CA ARG A 755 -2.16 11.73 20.93
C ARG A 755 -1.29 12.88 21.46
N LEU A 756 -1.93 13.82 22.14
CA LEU A 756 -1.30 15.03 22.68
C LEU A 756 -0.87 14.80 24.14
N ASP A 757 0.37 14.36 24.33
CA ASP A 757 0.97 14.21 25.67
C ASP A 757 1.30 15.57 26.32
N TRP A 758 1.68 15.57 27.61
CA TRP A 758 2.01 16.82 28.31
C TRP A 758 3.19 17.57 27.68
N THR A 759 4.22 16.87 27.19
CA THR A 759 5.38 17.48 26.52
C THR A 759 4.98 18.23 25.25
N PHE A 760 4.09 17.65 24.44
CA PHE A 760 3.56 18.26 23.22
C PHE A 760 2.55 19.40 23.51
N LYS A 761 1.73 19.28 24.55
CA LYS A 761 0.90 20.39 25.04
C LYS A 761 1.76 21.56 25.52
N ALA A 762 2.83 21.27 26.27
CA ALA A 762 3.72 22.28 26.83
C ALA A 762 4.54 23.02 25.77
N SER A 763 4.95 22.37 24.68
CA SER A 763 5.65 23.06 23.57
C SER A 763 4.74 24.06 22.86
N LEU A 764 3.51 23.68 22.52
CA LEU A 764 2.51 24.58 21.90
C LEU A 764 2.19 25.78 22.80
N LEU A 765 2.04 25.57 24.11
CA LEU A 765 1.78 26.64 25.08
C LEU A 765 3.00 27.55 25.26
N LEU A 766 4.22 27.01 25.30
CA LEU A 766 5.44 27.80 25.37
C LEU A 766 5.62 28.70 24.14
N ASP A 767 5.28 28.19 22.95
CA ASP A 767 5.28 28.94 21.69
C ASP A 767 4.23 30.06 21.67
N LEU A 768 3.01 29.80 22.17
CA LEU A 768 1.99 30.84 22.36
C LEU A 768 2.49 31.97 23.27
N ILE A 769 3.06 31.61 24.43
CA ILE A 769 3.59 32.59 25.39
C ILE A 769 4.75 33.38 24.77
N ARG A 770 5.67 32.74 24.03
CA ARG A 770 6.76 33.41 23.30
C ARG A 770 6.22 34.42 22.28
N GLY A 771 5.24 34.02 21.45
CA GLY A 771 4.63 34.87 20.43
C GLY A 771 3.92 36.10 21.03
N MET A 772 3.12 35.89 22.07
CA MET A 772 2.43 36.99 22.76
C MET A 772 3.41 37.92 23.50
N ARG A 773 4.47 37.39 24.11
CA ARG A 773 5.49 38.20 24.81
C ARG A 773 6.21 39.15 23.84
N TYR A 774 6.51 38.70 22.63
CA TYR A 774 7.07 39.55 21.57
C TYR A 774 6.13 40.72 21.22
N LEU A 775 4.82 40.46 21.05
CA LEU A 775 3.82 41.48 20.75
C LEU A 775 3.69 42.51 21.90
N HIS A 776 3.64 42.05 23.16
CA HIS A 776 3.55 42.93 24.33
C HIS A 776 4.83 43.75 24.56
N HIS A 777 6.01 43.20 24.31
CA HIS A 777 7.27 43.98 24.32
C HIS A 777 7.25 45.08 23.26
N ARG A 778 6.63 44.85 22.10
CA ARG A 778 6.35 45.88 21.08
C ARG A 778 5.16 46.78 21.38
N HIS A 779 4.58 46.68 22.59
CA HIS A 779 3.43 47.45 23.06
C HIS A 779 2.19 47.31 22.15
N PHE A 780 2.02 46.13 21.55
CA PHE A 780 1.01 45.84 20.53
C PHE A 780 0.00 44.80 21.06
N PRO A 781 -1.16 45.23 21.61
CA PRO A 781 -2.19 44.30 22.10
C PRO A 781 -2.85 43.56 20.94
N HIS A 782 -3.17 42.28 21.14
CA HIS A 782 -3.83 41.46 20.12
C HIS A 782 -5.34 41.73 20.08
N GLY A 783 -5.99 41.81 21.24
CA GLY A 783 -7.39 42.22 21.43
C GLY A 783 -8.47 41.28 20.89
N ARG A 784 -8.08 40.20 20.22
CA ARG A 784 -8.96 39.11 19.75
C ARG A 784 -8.21 37.77 19.80
N LEU A 785 -7.43 37.53 20.85
CA LEU A 785 -6.71 36.26 21.02
C LEU A 785 -7.73 35.14 21.36
N LYS A 786 -7.61 34.01 20.66
CA LYS A 786 -8.43 32.80 20.82
C LYS A 786 -7.72 31.62 20.14
N SER A 787 -8.09 30.38 20.46
CA SER A 787 -7.50 29.18 19.85
C SER A 787 -7.54 29.15 18.32
N ARG A 788 -8.59 29.69 17.68
CA ARG A 788 -8.66 29.89 16.21
C ARG A 788 -7.57 30.80 15.63
N ASN A 789 -7.08 31.75 16.41
CA ASN A 789 -6.08 32.74 16.02
C ASN A 789 -4.65 32.30 16.40
N CYS A 790 -4.51 31.08 16.92
CA CYS A 790 -3.26 30.36 17.08
C CYS A 790 -3.21 29.28 15.98
N VAL A 791 -2.28 29.41 15.03
CA VAL A 791 -2.16 28.51 13.88
C VAL A 791 -0.84 27.74 13.93
N VAL A 792 -0.78 26.55 13.31
CA VAL A 792 0.33 25.61 13.49
C VAL A 792 1.01 25.27 12.16
N ASP A 793 2.34 25.43 12.09
CA ASP A 793 3.13 25.18 10.88
C ASP A 793 3.33 23.67 10.60
N GLY A 794 3.92 23.34 9.44
CA GLY A 794 4.16 21.95 9.05
C GLY A 794 5.11 21.17 9.98
N ARG A 795 5.85 21.86 10.87
CA ARG A 795 6.82 21.35 11.85
C ARG A 795 6.24 21.35 13.28
N PHE A 796 4.95 21.63 13.44
CA PHE A 796 4.24 21.78 14.72
C PHE A 796 4.67 22.99 15.58
N VAL A 797 5.30 24.01 14.98
CA VAL A 797 5.54 25.30 15.66
C VAL A 797 4.24 26.11 15.67
N LEU A 798 3.85 26.63 16.84
CA LEU A 798 2.66 27.47 16.97
C LEU A 798 2.99 28.94 16.66
N LYS A 799 2.11 29.59 15.88
CA LYS A 799 2.20 30.99 15.47
C LYS A 799 0.92 31.77 15.79
N VAL A 800 1.06 32.94 16.38
CA VAL A 800 -0.05 33.87 16.62
C VAL A 800 -0.35 34.66 15.35
N THR A 801 -1.59 34.60 14.87
CA THR A 801 -2.08 35.34 13.69
C THR A 801 -3.11 36.41 14.10
N ASP A 802 -3.65 37.17 13.14
CA ASP A 802 -4.73 38.17 13.36
C ASP A 802 -4.45 39.34 14.33
N HIS A 803 -3.21 39.48 14.79
CA HIS A 803 -2.75 40.64 15.56
C HIS A 803 -3.03 41.95 14.78
N GLY A 804 -3.53 43.00 15.44
CA GLY A 804 -3.78 44.31 14.82
C GLY A 804 -5.00 44.40 13.89
N TYR A 805 -5.64 43.29 13.51
CA TYR A 805 -6.78 43.28 12.59
C TYR A 805 -7.95 44.17 13.06
N ALA A 806 -8.19 44.24 14.37
CA ALA A 806 -9.22 45.12 14.95
C ALA A 806 -8.90 46.62 14.77
N GLU A 807 -7.64 47.03 14.93
CA GLU A 807 -7.24 48.43 14.71
C GLU A 807 -7.28 48.78 13.21
N LEU A 808 -6.96 47.82 12.33
CA LEU A 808 -7.04 47.98 10.88
C LEU A 808 -8.48 48.25 10.41
N LEU A 809 -9.47 47.53 10.94
CA LEU A 809 -10.90 47.78 10.70
C LEU A 809 -11.31 49.20 11.12
N ASP A 810 -10.90 49.63 12.33
CA ASP A 810 -11.24 50.96 12.88
C ASP A 810 -10.66 52.09 12.03
N VAL A 811 -9.38 52.00 11.63
CA VAL A 811 -8.72 53.00 10.79
C VAL A 811 -9.30 53.04 9.37
N GLN A 812 -9.73 51.88 8.85
CA GLN A 812 -10.45 51.77 7.59
C GLN A 812 -11.93 52.19 7.70
N ARG A 813 -12.46 52.43 8.92
CA ARG A 813 -13.90 52.63 9.22
C ARG A 813 -14.78 51.62 8.48
N ALA A 814 -14.32 50.36 8.42
CA ALA A 814 -15.13 49.28 7.91
C ALA A 814 -16.27 48.99 8.91
N PRO A 815 -17.44 48.50 8.48
CA PRO A 815 -18.43 47.98 9.41
C PRO A 815 -17.79 46.84 10.22
N ARG A 816 -17.89 46.91 11.55
CA ARG A 816 -17.52 45.79 12.41
C ARG A 816 -18.67 44.77 12.37
N PRO A 817 -18.50 43.56 11.82
CA PRO A 817 -19.52 42.52 11.97
C PRO A 817 -19.73 42.24 13.46
N ARG A 818 -20.99 42.03 13.87
CA ARG A 818 -21.30 41.66 15.25
C ARG A 818 -20.74 40.25 15.48
N PRO A 819 -19.80 40.04 16.42
CA PRO A 819 -19.29 38.71 16.70
C PRO A 819 -20.42 37.84 17.24
N ALA A 820 -20.45 36.58 16.81
CA ALA A 820 -21.35 35.58 17.38
C ALA A 820 -20.99 35.34 18.86
N PRO A 821 -21.94 34.96 19.73
CA PRO A 821 -21.69 34.77 21.17
C PRO A 821 -20.49 33.87 21.46
N GLU A 822 -20.33 32.79 20.71
CA GLU A 822 -19.22 31.84 20.85
C GLU A 822 -17.85 32.50 20.63
N GLU A 823 -17.74 33.52 19.76
CA GLU A 823 -16.50 34.27 19.56
C GLU A 823 -16.10 35.13 20.78
N LEU A 824 -17.04 35.41 21.68
CA LEU A 824 -16.82 36.27 22.84
C LEU A 824 -16.31 35.51 24.09
N LEU A 825 -16.29 34.18 24.09
CA LEU A 825 -15.93 33.36 25.25
C LEU A 825 -14.48 33.58 25.76
N TRP A 826 -13.58 34.04 24.90
CA TRP A 826 -12.20 34.45 25.24
C TRP A 826 -12.08 35.91 25.71
N THR A 827 -13.17 36.69 25.68
CA THR A 827 -13.14 38.14 25.93
C THR A 827 -13.15 38.45 27.42
N ALA A 828 -12.20 39.28 27.86
CA ALA A 828 -12.07 39.68 29.26
C ALA A 828 -13.29 40.49 29.77
N PRO A 829 -13.69 40.32 31.05
CA PRO A 829 -14.91 40.91 31.60
C PRO A 829 -14.96 42.44 31.48
N GLU A 830 -13.83 43.13 31.58
CA GLU A 830 -13.75 44.59 31.43
C GLU A 830 -14.09 45.07 30.00
N LEU A 831 -13.81 44.26 28.97
CA LEU A 831 -14.15 44.58 27.58
C LEU A 831 -15.62 44.30 27.26
N LEU A 832 -16.27 43.39 28.00
CA LEU A 832 -17.70 43.07 27.89
C LEU A 832 -18.60 44.11 28.57
N ARG A 833 -18.07 44.92 29.49
CA ARG A 833 -18.80 45.95 30.26
C ARG A 833 -18.77 47.35 29.62
N GLY A 834 -17.98 47.56 28.56
CA GLY A 834 -17.77 48.88 27.97
C GLY A 834 -18.98 49.41 27.18
N PRO A 835 -19.23 50.74 27.15
CA PRO A 835 -20.31 51.34 26.37
C PRO A 835 -20.00 51.36 24.86
N GLY A 836 -20.18 50.22 24.19
CA GLY A 836 -19.99 50.04 22.76
C GLY A 836 -19.80 48.57 22.37
N ALA A 837 -19.65 48.29 21.07
CA ALA A 837 -19.14 46.99 20.65
C ALA A 837 -17.69 46.80 21.18
N PRO A 838 -17.27 45.60 21.61
CA PRO A 838 -16.01 45.38 22.34
C PRO A 838 -14.82 46.07 21.66
N GLY A 839 -14.13 46.92 22.42
CA GLY A 839 -13.30 48.01 21.91
C GLY A 839 -11.93 47.59 21.36
N ARG A 840 -10.97 48.52 21.44
CA ARG A 840 -9.54 48.18 21.28
C ARG A 840 -9.11 47.30 22.45
N GLY A 841 -8.41 46.20 22.17
CA GLY A 841 -7.88 45.31 23.20
C GLY A 841 -6.82 45.97 24.07
N THR A 842 -6.69 45.48 25.30
CA THR A 842 -5.64 45.87 26.25
C THR A 842 -4.68 44.71 26.48
N LEU A 843 -3.45 45.00 26.90
CA LEU A 843 -2.46 43.97 27.23
C LEU A 843 -2.96 43.03 28.35
N LYS A 844 -3.68 43.57 29.34
CA LYS A 844 -4.29 42.78 30.43
C LYS A 844 -5.48 41.91 29.98
N ALA A 845 -6.17 42.25 28.89
CA ALA A 845 -7.24 41.42 28.32
C ALA A 845 -6.69 40.24 27.50
N ASP A 846 -5.56 40.42 26.81
CA ASP A 846 -4.87 39.32 26.13
C ASP A 846 -4.46 38.21 27.12
N ILE A 847 -4.06 38.58 28.34
CA ILE A 847 -3.68 37.64 29.41
C ILE A 847 -4.89 36.79 29.86
N PHE A 848 -6.08 37.39 30.00
CA PHE A 848 -7.31 36.64 30.25
C PHE A 848 -7.60 35.63 29.14
N SER A 849 -7.40 36.02 27.87
CA SER A 849 -7.57 35.13 26.72
C SER A 849 -6.60 33.94 26.74
N ILE A 850 -5.36 34.14 27.23
CA ILE A 850 -4.39 33.05 27.45
C ILE A 850 -4.88 32.07 28.52
N GLY A 851 -5.50 32.55 29.60
CA GLY A 851 -6.13 31.69 30.62
C GLY A 851 -7.18 30.75 30.05
N ILE A 852 -8.04 31.24 29.15
CA ILE A 852 -9.03 30.41 28.47
C ILE A 852 -8.37 29.38 27.52
N ILE A 853 -7.34 29.77 26.76
CA ILE A 853 -6.62 28.85 25.86
C ILE A 853 -5.84 27.77 26.64
N LEU A 854 -5.31 28.11 27.83
CA LEU A 854 -4.72 27.12 28.74
C LEU A 854 -5.73 26.05 29.13
N GLN A 855 -6.98 26.42 29.45
CA GLN A 855 -8.06 25.44 29.70
C GLN A 855 -8.37 24.58 28.48
N GLU A 856 -8.46 25.15 27.28
CA GLU A 856 -8.71 24.39 26.05
C GLU A 856 -7.63 23.32 25.81
N VAL A 857 -6.34 23.67 25.99
CA VAL A 857 -5.22 22.73 25.80
C VAL A 857 -5.15 21.68 26.92
N LEU A 858 -5.42 22.06 28.17
CA LEU A 858 -5.45 21.14 29.32
C LEU A 858 -6.58 20.12 29.17
N THR A 859 -7.83 20.58 29.08
CA THR A 859 -9.03 19.72 28.99
C THR A 859 -9.20 19.04 27.62
N ARG A 860 -8.54 19.53 26.57
CA ARG A 860 -8.73 19.11 25.17
C ARG A 860 -10.19 19.25 24.70
N GLY A 861 -10.87 20.28 25.18
CA GLY A 861 -12.27 20.58 24.86
C GLY A 861 -12.50 22.06 24.57
N PRO A 862 -13.74 22.45 24.20
CA PRO A 862 -14.09 23.85 23.98
C PRO A 862 -13.94 24.71 25.25
N PRO A 863 -13.87 26.04 25.14
CA PRO A 863 -13.89 26.94 26.29
C PRO A 863 -15.16 26.72 27.13
N TYR A 864 -15.01 26.68 28.46
CA TYR A 864 -16.10 26.39 29.42
C TYR A 864 -16.81 25.03 29.25
N CYS A 865 -16.17 24.02 28.62
CA CYS A 865 -16.73 22.70 28.37
C CYS A 865 -17.44 22.06 29.58
N SER A 866 -16.87 22.19 30.77
CA SER A 866 -17.37 21.65 32.04
C SER A 866 -18.63 22.33 32.61
N SER A 867 -19.15 23.39 31.97
CA SER A 867 -20.21 24.24 32.55
C SER A 867 -21.64 23.86 32.19
N GLY A 868 -21.86 23.25 31.02
CA GLY A 868 -23.20 22.88 30.52
C GLY A 868 -24.15 24.05 30.20
N LEU A 869 -23.65 25.29 30.15
CA LEU A 869 -24.43 26.52 29.90
C LEU A 869 -24.36 26.97 28.43
N SER A 870 -25.30 27.83 27.99
CA SER A 870 -25.19 28.48 26.67
C SER A 870 -24.10 29.55 26.65
N ALA A 871 -23.60 29.88 25.45
CA ALA A 871 -22.58 30.93 25.30
C ALA A 871 -23.09 32.29 25.81
N GLU A 872 -24.34 32.65 25.52
CA GLU A 872 -25.00 33.87 25.98
C GLU A 872 -25.12 33.92 27.51
N GLU A 873 -25.46 32.79 28.14
CA GLU A 873 -25.52 32.69 29.61
C GLU A 873 -24.15 32.83 30.27
N ILE A 874 -23.12 32.24 29.69
CA ILE A 874 -21.73 32.36 30.15
C ILE A 874 -21.29 33.82 30.05
N ILE A 875 -21.45 34.45 28.88
CA ILE A 875 -21.10 35.87 28.64
C ILE A 875 -21.85 36.78 29.63
N ARG A 876 -23.14 36.54 29.88
CA ARG A 876 -23.93 37.32 30.84
C ARG A 876 -23.41 37.17 32.27
N LYS A 877 -23.05 35.96 32.71
CA LYS A 877 -22.51 35.69 34.05
C LYS A 877 -21.08 36.25 34.22
N VAL A 878 -20.25 36.25 33.17
CA VAL A 878 -18.93 36.90 33.16
C VAL A 878 -19.06 38.43 33.16
N ALA A 879 -19.99 38.99 32.38
CA ALA A 879 -20.22 40.43 32.31
C ALA A 879 -20.85 41.01 33.59
N SER A 880 -21.72 40.26 34.28
CA SER A 880 -22.43 40.70 35.49
C SER A 880 -22.33 39.70 36.65
N PRO A 881 -21.23 39.70 37.43
CA PRO A 881 -21.15 38.98 38.71
C PRO A 881 -22.01 39.66 39.79
N PRO A 882 -22.40 38.96 40.87
CA PRO A 882 -22.11 37.56 41.20
C PRO A 882 -23.23 36.58 40.77
N PRO A 883 -22.96 35.26 40.73
CA PRO A 883 -21.70 34.58 41.03
C PRO A 883 -20.68 34.68 39.89
N LEU A 884 -19.39 34.53 40.22
CA LEU A 884 -18.32 34.47 39.22
C LEU A 884 -18.43 33.21 38.38
N CYS A 885 -18.49 33.37 37.05
CA CYS A 885 -18.37 32.26 36.10
C CYS A 885 -16.90 32.15 35.65
N ARG A 886 -16.32 30.96 35.79
CA ARG A 886 -14.97 30.58 35.33
C ARG A 886 -14.97 29.10 34.89
N PRO A 887 -14.07 28.65 34.00
CA PRO A 887 -13.98 27.25 33.60
C PRO A 887 -13.55 26.33 34.75
N LEU A 888 -14.11 25.12 34.81
CA LEU A 888 -13.77 24.10 35.81
C LEU A 888 -12.74 23.08 35.27
N VAL A 889 -11.55 23.17 35.85
CA VAL A 889 -10.31 22.39 35.77
C VAL A 889 -10.16 21.13 36.64
N SER A 890 -10.28 19.86 36.21
CA SER A 890 -9.84 18.75 37.11
C SER A 890 -8.30 18.76 37.25
N PRO A 891 -7.72 18.57 38.46
CA PRO A 891 -6.27 18.47 38.64
C PRO A 891 -5.61 17.34 37.83
N ASP A 892 -6.38 16.35 37.36
CA ASP A 892 -5.86 15.23 36.55
C ASP A 892 -5.45 15.63 35.13
N HIS A 893 -5.82 16.82 34.65
CA HIS A 893 -5.61 17.23 33.24
C HIS A 893 -4.24 17.88 32.95
N GLY A 894 -3.44 18.18 33.97
CA GLY A 894 -2.08 18.72 33.84
C GLY A 894 -1.45 19.11 35.19
N PRO A 895 -0.19 19.59 35.20
CA PRO A 895 0.49 19.95 36.44
C PRO A 895 -0.26 21.03 37.24
N PRO A 896 -0.38 20.91 38.58
CA PRO A 896 -1.17 21.82 39.40
C PRO A 896 -0.66 23.26 39.34
N GLU A 897 0.64 23.47 39.12
CA GLU A 897 1.25 24.79 38.95
C GLU A 897 0.84 25.45 37.62
N CYS A 898 0.55 24.65 36.59
CA CYS A 898 -0.02 25.16 35.32
C CYS A 898 -1.49 25.54 35.49
N ILE A 899 -2.23 24.83 36.34
CA ILE A 899 -3.62 25.15 36.68
C ILE A 899 -3.68 26.45 37.50
N GLN A 900 -2.81 26.60 38.50
CA GLN A 900 -2.66 27.85 39.26
C GLN A 900 -2.25 29.04 38.36
N LEU A 901 -1.37 28.83 37.38
CA LEU A 901 -0.99 29.87 36.42
C LEU A 901 -2.16 30.28 35.52
N MET A 902 -2.96 29.30 35.06
CA MET A 902 -4.19 29.53 34.30
C MET A 902 -5.22 30.34 35.12
N GLU A 903 -5.38 30.01 36.40
CA GLU A 903 -6.27 30.73 37.32
C GLU A 903 -5.85 32.20 37.51
N GLN A 904 -4.55 32.45 37.75
CA GLN A 904 -3.98 33.80 37.83
C GLN A 904 -4.19 34.60 36.54
N CYS A 905 -4.20 33.95 35.37
CA CYS A 905 -4.42 34.65 34.09
C CYS A 905 -5.85 35.19 33.93
N TRP A 906 -6.86 34.53 34.48
CA TRP A 906 -8.28 34.91 34.29
C TRP A 906 -8.89 35.70 35.46
N GLU A 907 -8.07 36.34 36.27
CA GLU A 907 -8.54 37.11 37.42
C GLU A 907 -9.51 38.24 37.06
N GLU A 908 -10.42 38.55 37.99
CA GLU A 908 -11.52 39.48 37.74
C GLU A 908 -11.04 40.93 37.55
N ALA A 909 -10.08 41.37 38.38
CA ALA A 909 -9.44 42.66 38.20
C ALA A 909 -8.29 42.57 37.16
N PRO A 910 -8.21 43.49 36.18
CA PRO A 910 -7.14 43.48 35.19
C PRO A 910 -5.73 43.65 35.79
N GLU A 911 -5.60 44.35 36.93
CA GLU A 911 -4.29 44.65 37.53
C GLU A 911 -3.66 43.45 38.23
N ASP A 912 -4.46 42.55 38.82
CA ASP A 912 -3.97 41.37 39.55
C ASP A 912 -3.45 40.26 38.61
N ARG A 913 -3.81 40.30 37.32
CA ARG A 913 -3.33 39.34 36.30
C ARG A 913 -1.81 39.51 36.06
N PRO A 914 -1.01 38.42 36.07
CA PRO A 914 0.45 38.49 35.95
C PRO A 914 0.92 38.96 34.57
N SER A 915 2.14 39.48 34.48
CA SER A 915 2.74 39.93 33.20
C SER A 915 3.25 38.76 32.35
N LEU A 916 3.37 38.94 31.03
CA LEU A 916 3.87 37.86 30.16
C LEU A 916 5.31 37.44 30.45
N ASP A 917 6.15 38.28 31.06
CA ASP A 917 7.48 37.88 31.51
C ASP A 917 7.44 37.05 32.80
N GLN A 918 6.49 37.31 33.70
CA GLN A 918 6.21 36.45 34.86
C GLN A 918 5.68 35.10 34.39
N ILE A 919 4.63 35.09 33.55
CA ILE A 919 4.02 33.90 32.96
C ILE A 919 5.06 33.06 32.21
N TYR A 920 5.90 33.67 31.37
CA TYR A 920 6.99 32.98 30.68
C TYR A 920 8.01 32.37 31.65
N THR A 921 8.38 33.09 32.72
CA THR A 921 9.37 32.61 33.69
C THR A 921 8.81 31.46 34.53
N GLN A 922 7.57 31.58 35.01
CA GLN A 922 6.83 30.54 35.71
C GLN A 922 6.67 29.30 34.81
N PHE A 923 6.05 29.43 33.64
CA PHE A 923 5.82 28.30 32.72
C PHE A 923 7.13 27.64 32.24
N LYS A 924 8.20 28.42 32.04
CA LYS A 924 9.53 27.87 31.74
C LYS A 924 10.09 27.08 32.93
N SER A 925 9.87 27.51 34.17
CA SER A 925 10.31 26.77 35.36
C SER A 925 9.59 25.43 35.52
N LEU A 926 8.30 25.34 35.19
CA LEU A 926 7.53 24.07 35.22
C LEU A 926 8.10 23.01 34.27
N ASN A 927 8.86 23.43 33.26
CA ASN A 927 9.46 22.56 32.25
C ASN A 927 10.99 22.38 32.44
N GLN A 928 11.57 22.88 33.53
CA GLN A 928 12.99 22.65 33.85
C GLN A 928 13.21 21.25 34.42
N GLY A 929 13.62 20.32 33.55
CA GLY A 929 14.00 18.96 33.92
C GLY A 929 13.89 17.96 32.76
N LYS A 930 12.96 18.21 31.82
CA LYS A 930 12.77 17.39 30.62
C LYS A 930 13.11 18.19 29.35
N LYS A 931 14.38 18.16 28.95
CA LYS A 931 14.84 18.66 27.64
C LYS A 931 14.62 17.61 26.53
N THR A 932 13.42 17.08 26.42
CA THR A 932 13.02 16.28 25.25
C THR A 932 12.49 17.23 24.19
N SER A 933 13.13 17.24 23.02
CA SER A 933 12.61 17.89 21.81
C SER A 933 11.28 17.26 21.42
N VAL A 934 10.44 18.00 20.69
CA VAL A 934 9.24 17.43 20.06
C VAL A 934 9.64 16.30 19.09
N ALA A 935 10.83 16.39 18.48
CA ALA A 935 11.40 15.32 17.69
C ALA A 935 11.69 14.05 18.50
N ASP A 936 12.07 14.15 19.77
CA ASP A 936 12.38 13.00 20.63
C ASP A 936 11.10 12.28 21.05
N SER A 937 10.03 13.02 21.35
CA SER A 937 8.69 12.43 21.56
C SER A 937 8.14 11.74 20.31
N MET A 938 8.43 12.28 19.11
CA MET A 938 8.08 11.62 17.85
C MET A 938 8.94 10.39 17.56
N LEU A 939 10.25 10.43 17.89
CA LEU A 939 11.15 9.29 17.77
C LEU A 939 10.71 8.15 18.69
N TRP A 940 10.43 8.43 19.96
CA TRP A 940 9.91 7.43 20.90
C TRP A 940 8.57 6.84 20.46
N MET A 941 7.71 7.63 19.80
CA MET A 941 6.47 7.14 19.21
C MET A 941 6.73 6.18 18.03
N LEU A 942 7.74 6.47 17.19
CA LEU A 942 8.15 5.61 16.07
C LEU A 942 8.83 4.33 16.57
N GLU A 943 9.73 4.42 17.55
CA GLU A 943 10.34 3.27 18.24
C GLU A 943 9.27 2.35 18.82
N LYS A 944 8.25 2.91 19.48
CA LYS A 944 7.12 2.15 20.01
C LYS A 944 6.22 1.54 18.93
N TYR A 945 6.08 2.17 17.77
CA TYR A 945 5.40 1.54 16.62
C TYR A 945 6.23 0.42 16.00
N SER A 946 7.57 0.50 16.03
CA SER A 946 8.46 -0.60 15.64
C SER A 946 8.31 -1.78 16.58
N GLN A 947 8.40 -1.56 17.90
CA GLN A 947 8.23 -2.60 18.92
C GLN A 947 6.86 -3.29 18.83
N ASN A 948 5.76 -2.52 18.74
CA ASN A 948 4.43 -3.10 18.54
C ASN A 948 4.30 -3.93 17.25
N LEU A 949 5.10 -3.65 16.21
CA LEU A 949 5.13 -4.40 14.95
C LEU A 949 6.03 -5.63 15.06
N GLU A 950 7.15 -5.54 15.76
CA GLU A 950 8.04 -6.64 16.12
C GLU A 950 7.31 -7.67 16.99
N ASP A 951 6.58 -7.23 18.01
CA ASP A 951 5.70 -8.07 18.85
C ASP A 951 4.64 -8.81 18.00
N LEU A 952 4.01 -8.12 17.05
CA LEU A 952 3.00 -8.70 16.15
C LEU A 952 3.63 -9.69 15.14
N ILE A 953 4.84 -9.42 14.67
CA ILE A 953 5.61 -10.35 13.82
C ILE A 953 6.01 -11.59 14.63
N GLN A 954 6.36 -11.43 15.91
CA GLN A 954 6.63 -12.55 16.81
C GLN A 954 5.37 -13.40 17.05
N GLU A 955 4.23 -12.80 17.41
CA GLU A 955 2.95 -13.50 17.57
C GLU A 955 2.60 -14.31 16.32
N ARG A 956 2.71 -13.71 15.13
CA ARG A 956 2.44 -14.40 13.85
C ARG A 956 3.46 -15.48 13.47
N THR A 957 4.72 -15.39 13.92
CA THR A 957 5.71 -16.45 13.69
C THR A 957 5.57 -17.59 14.70
N GLU A 958 5.13 -17.32 15.93
CA GLU A 958 4.75 -18.35 16.92
C GLU A 958 3.48 -19.11 16.49
N GLU A 959 2.45 -18.43 15.97
CA GLU A 959 1.28 -19.07 15.36
C GLU A 959 1.68 -19.99 14.18
N LEU A 960 2.51 -19.49 13.26
CA LEU A 960 2.96 -20.23 12.09
C LEU A 960 3.79 -21.46 12.46
N GLU A 961 4.67 -21.35 13.47
CA GLU A 961 5.47 -22.47 13.95
C GLU A 961 4.60 -23.55 14.64
N LEU A 962 3.55 -23.15 15.38
CA LEU A 962 2.56 -24.07 15.93
C LEU A 962 1.72 -24.75 14.83
N GLU A 963 1.39 -24.07 13.74
CA GLU A 963 0.71 -24.67 12.58
C GLU A 963 1.63 -25.62 11.80
N ARG A 964 2.91 -25.25 11.63
CA ARG A 964 3.95 -26.12 11.07
C ARG A 964 4.07 -27.41 11.87
N GLN A 965 4.20 -27.33 13.19
CA GLN A 965 4.31 -28.51 14.07
C GLN A 965 3.08 -29.44 14.00
N LYS A 966 1.85 -28.90 13.89
CA LYS A 966 0.63 -29.70 13.66
C LYS A 966 0.70 -30.43 12.33
N THR A 967 1.08 -29.73 11.27
CA THR A 967 1.22 -30.28 9.91
C THR A 967 2.29 -31.37 9.84
N GLU A 968 3.43 -31.16 10.50
CA GLU A 968 4.53 -32.13 10.55
C GLU A 968 4.19 -33.40 11.35
N ARG A 969 3.39 -33.28 12.42
CA ARG A 969 2.86 -34.44 13.16
C ARG A 969 1.89 -35.25 12.29
N LEU A 970 1.01 -34.59 11.55
CA LEU A 970 0.05 -35.27 10.67
C LEU A 970 0.77 -35.97 9.49
N LEU A 971 1.75 -35.31 8.87
CA LEU A 971 2.54 -35.91 7.78
C LEU A 971 3.29 -37.17 8.23
N SER A 972 3.84 -37.18 9.45
CA SER A 972 4.55 -38.33 10.03
C SER A 972 3.64 -39.43 10.61
N GLN A 973 2.31 -39.20 10.66
CA GLN A 973 1.30 -40.23 10.91
C GLN A 973 0.79 -40.88 9.62
N MET A 974 0.88 -40.19 8.48
CA MET A 974 0.41 -40.69 7.17
C MET A 974 1.49 -41.37 6.33
N LEU A 975 2.77 -41.09 6.58
CA LEU A 975 3.91 -41.59 5.80
C LEU A 975 5.08 -42.01 6.68
N PRO A 976 5.97 -42.91 6.22
CA PRO A 976 7.19 -43.26 6.94
C PRO A 976 8.06 -42.03 7.26
N PRO A 977 8.72 -41.96 8.43
CA PRO A 977 9.53 -40.79 8.80
C PRO A 977 10.64 -40.41 7.80
N SER A 978 11.25 -41.39 7.13
CA SER A 978 12.25 -41.16 6.07
C SER A 978 11.63 -40.50 4.82
N VAL A 979 10.50 -41.03 4.38
CA VAL A 979 9.71 -40.54 3.24
C VAL A 979 9.16 -39.14 3.53
N ALA A 980 8.57 -38.94 4.71
CA ALA A 980 8.08 -37.64 5.17
C ALA A 980 9.21 -36.59 5.27
N GLY A 981 10.41 -37.00 5.68
CA GLY A 981 11.60 -36.13 5.69
C GLY A 981 12.03 -35.68 4.29
N ALA A 982 12.10 -36.61 3.34
CA ALA A 982 12.43 -36.30 1.94
C ALA A 982 11.42 -35.31 1.31
N LEU A 983 10.12 -35.55 1.51
CA LEU A 983 9.05 -34.68 1.00
C LEU A 983 9.07 -33.28 1.64
N LYS A 984 9.39 -33.15 2.94
CA LYS A 984 9.58 -31.84 3.60
C LYS A 984 10.73 -31.02 2.99
N MET A 985 11.75 -31.68 2.44
CA MET A 985 12.88 -31.03 1.76
C MET A 985 12.60 -30.77 0.27
N GLY A 986 11.39 -31.07 -0.23
CA GLY A 986 11.05 -30.92 -1.65
C GLY A 986 11.73 -31.93 -2.58
N ALA A 987 12.30 -33.00 -2.04
CA ALA A 987 12.92 -34.06 -2.82
C ALA A 987 11.87 -35.07 -3.33
N THR A 988 12.08 -35.61 -4.54
CA THR A 988 11.31 -36.76 -5.01
C THR A 988 11.68 -38.00 -4.23
N VAL A 989 10.71 -38.89 -4.03
CA VAL A 989 10.90 -40.17 -3.33
C VAL A 989 10.86 -41.28 -4.37
N GLU A 990 12.03 -41.60 -4.92
CA GLU A 990 12.18 -42.64 -5.93
C GLU A 990 11.77 -44.02 -5.39
N PRO A 991 11.18 -44.91 -6.21
CA PRO A 991 10.81 -46.26 -5.79
C PRO A 991 12.05 -47.11 -5.45
N GLU A 992 12.09 -47.70 -4.25
CA GLU A 992 13.16 -48.60 -3.81
C GLU A 992 12.77 -50.08 -4.03
N TYR A 993 13.71 -50.88 -4.54
CA TYR A 993 13.57 -52.33 -4.68
C TYR A 993 14.13 -53.06 -3.45
N PHE A 994 13.30 -53.83 -2.77
CA PHE A 994 13.63 -54.62 -1.58
C PHE A 994 13.71 -56.11 -1.94
N ASP A 995 14.87 -56.73 -1.68
CA ASP A 995 15.22 -58.09 -2.11
C ASP A 995 14.47 -59.19 -1.34
N GLN A 996 14.24 -58.98 -0.05
CA GLN A 996 13.34 -59.79 0.76
C GLN A 996 12.54 -58.92 1.73
N VAL A 997 11.22 -59.10 1.68
CA VAL A 997 10.26 -58.57 2.65
C VAL A 997 9.33 -59.72 3.05
N THR A 998 8.57 -59.56 4.13
CA THR A 998 7.41 -60.43 4.40
C THR A 998 6.15 -59.58 4.48
N ILE A 999 5.12 -60.03 3.77
CA ILE A 999 3.82 -59.33 3.69
C ILE A 999 2.78 -60.20 4.37
N TYR A 1000 1.98 -59.57 5.22
CA TYR A 1000 0.81 -60.10 5.91
C TYR A 1000 -0.46 -59.55 5.27
N PHE A 1001 -1.38 -60.44 4.94
CA PHE A 1001 -2.79 -60.12 4.73
C PHE A 1001 -3.64 -60.85 5.78
N SER A 1002 -4.68 -60.20 6.27
CA SER A 1002 -5.74 -60.84 7.05
C SER A 1002 -7.11 -60.37 6.62
N ASP A 1003 -8.10 -61.25 6.78
CA ASP A 1003 -9.47 -61.07 6.31
C ASP A 1003 -10.49 -61.64 7.31
N ILE A 1004 -11.70 -61.06 7.31
CA ILE A 1004 -12.82 -61.39 8.20
C ILE A 1004 -13.75 -62.37 7.47
N VAL A 1005 -13.67 -63.64 7.83
CA VAL A 1005 -14.45 -64.70 7.19
C VAL A 1005 -15.96 -64.46 7.41
N GLY A 1006 -16.68 -64.20 6.31
CA GLY A 1006 -18.12 -63.92 6.32
C GLY A 1006 -18.49 -62.42 6.35
N PHE A 1007 -17.52 -61.50 6.22
CA PHE A 1007 -17.77 -60.05 6.28
C PHE A 1007 -18.85 -59.55 5.32
N THR A 1008 -18.96 -60.10 4.11
CA THR A 1008 -20.02 -59.75 3.14
C THR A 1008 -21.43 -59.97 3.70
N ILE A 1009 -21.60 -60.90 4.66
CA ILE A 1009 -22.88 -61.15 5.34
C ILE A 1009 -23.02 -60.27 6.58
N ILE A 1010 -21.93 -60.06 7.34
CA ILE A 1010 -21.92 -59.17 8.51
C ILE A 1010 -22.30 -57.73 8.08
N SER A 1011 -21.71 -57.25 6.99
CA SER A 1011 -22.00 -55.93 6.40
C SER A 1011 -23.39 -55.85 5.76
N ALA A 1012 -23.90 -56.93 5.15
CA ALA A 1012 -25.27 -56.97 4.63
C ALA A 1012 -26.36 -57.09 5.74
N LEU A 1013 -25.99 -57.37 6.99
CA LEU A 1013 -26.90 -57.49 8.14
C LEU A 1013 -26.75 -56.37 9.19
N SER A 1014 -25.78 -55.47 9.01
CA SER A 1014 -25.53 -54.31 9.89
C SER A 1014 -25.79 -53.00 9.15
N GLU A 1015 -26.02 -51.90 9.86
CA GLU A 1015 -26.08 -50.58 9.23
C GLU A 1015 -24.68 -50.06 8.85
N PRO A 1016 -24.53 -49.20 7.81
CA PRO A 1016 -23.21 -48.73 7.38
C PRO A 1016 -22.37 -48.08 8.49
N ILE A 1017 -23.02 -47.39 9.43
CA ILE A 1017 -22.34 -46.79 10.60
C ILE A 1017 -21.83 -47.83 11.59
N GLU A 1018 -22.54 -48.96 11.76
CA GLU A 1018 -22.12 -50.09 12.59
C GLU A 1018 -20.94 -50.83 11.94
N VAL A 1019 -20.93 -50.97 10.61
CA VAL A 1019 -19.81 -51.57 9.86
C VAL A 1019 -18.54 -50.74 10.01
N VAL A 1020 -18.63 -49.41 9.89
CA VAL A 1020 -17.49 -48.51 10.14
C VAL A 1020 -17.01 -48.60 11.59
N GLY A 1021 -17.93 -48.63 12.56
CA GLY A 1021 -17.58 -48.83 13.97
C GLY A 1021 -16.87 -50.17 14.24
N LEU A 1022 -17.35 -51.26 13.64
CA LEU A 1022 -16.77 -52.59 13.74
C LEU A 1022 -15.34 -52.65 13.17
N LEU A 1023 -15.13 -52.11 11.97
CA LEU A 1023 -13.80 -52.06 11.34
C LEU A 1023 -12.85 -51.18 12.16
N ASN A 1024 -13.30 -50.02 12.65
CA ASN A 1024 -12.50 -49.15 13.49
C ASN A 1024 -12.07 -49.83 14.80
N ASP A 1025 -12.99 -50.50 15.50
CA ASP A 1025 -12.68 -51.22 16.75
C ASP A 1025 -11.67 -52.37 16.51
N LEU A 1026 -11.85 -53.14 15.43
CA LEU A 1026 -10.95 -54.25 15.10
C LEU A 1026 -9.56 -53.76 14.67
N TYR A 1027 -9.49 -52.73 13.82
CA TYR A 1027 -8.21 -52.17 13.39
C TYR A 1027 -7.52 -51.38 14.52
N THR A 1028 -8.25 -50.82 15.48
CA THR A 1028 -7.65 -50.26 16.72
C THR A 1028 -6.99 -51.35 17.56
N LEU A 1029 -7.61 -52.54 17.66
CA LEU A 1029 -7.02 -53.70 18.32
C LEU A 1029 -5.75 -54.18 17.59
N PHE A 1030 -5.72 -54.13 16.25
CA PHE A 1030 -4.55 -54.51 15.46
C PHE A 1030 -3.43 -53.48 15.58
N ASP A 1031 -3.72 -52.19 15.42
CA ASP A 1031 -2.75 -51.09 15.54
C ASP A 1031 -2.03 -51.11 16.90
N ALA A 1032 -2.74 -51.50 17.97
CA ALA A 1032 -2.17 -51.70 19.30
C ALA A 1032 -1.18 -52.89 19.40
N VAL A 1033 -1.29 -53.91 18.53
CA VAL A 1033 -0.34 -55.04 18.42
C VAL A 1033 0.83 -54.69 17.49
N LEU A 1034 0.62 -53.87 16.46
CA LEU A 1034 1.69 -53.40 15.58
C LEU A 1034 2.74 -52.59 16.36
N GLY A 1035 2.32 -51.79 17.35
CA GLY A 1035 3.22 -50.93 18.14
C GLY A 1035 4.32 -51.63 18.95
N SER A 1036 4.34 -52.97 19.03
CA SER A 1036 5.39 -53.75 19.69
C SER A 1036 6.28 -54.56 18.74
N HIS A 1037 6.16 -54.37 17.41
CA HIS A 1037 6.85 -55.16 16.37
C HIS A 1037 7.50 -54.25 15.32
N ASP A 1038 8.56 -54.70 14.65
CA ASP A 1038 9.22 -53.93 13.56
C ASP A 1038 8.46 -54.12 12.23
N VAL A 1039 7.29 -53.47 12.13
CA VAL A 1039 6.30 -53.65 11.06
C VAL A 1039 5.72 -52.32 10.58
N TYR A 1040 5.36 -52.25 9.30
CA TYR A 1040 4.78 -51.07 8.65
C TYR A 1040 3.36 -51.38 8.11
N LYS A 1041 2.39 -50.54 8.48
CA LYS A 1041 0.99 -50.59 8.02
C LYS A 1041 0.88 -49.95 6.64
N VAL A 1042 0.40 -50.70 5.65
CA VAL A 1042 0.42 -50.28 4.23
C VAL A 1042 -0.89 -49.55 3.88
N GLU A 1043 -1.92 -50.28 3.47
CA GLU A 1043 -3.29 -49.79 3.29
C GLU A 1043 -4.29 -50.88 3.70
N THR A 1044 -5.53 -50.50 4.02
CA THR A 1044 -6.65 -51.45 4.23
C THR A 1044 -7.53 -51.50 3.00
N ILE A 1045 -7.77 -52.70 2.45
CA ILE A 1045 -8.53 -52.90 1.21
C ILE A 1045 -9.86 -53.55 1.56
N GLY A 1046 -10.87 -52.72 1.84
CA GLY A 1046 -12.18 -53.16 2.31
C GLY A 1046 -12.12 -53.67 3.75
N ASP A 1047 -12.39 -54.95 3.93
CA ASP A 1047 -12.20 -55.76 5.15
C ASP A 1047 -10.75 -56.21 5.36
N ALA A 1048 -9.96 -56.34 4.27
CA ALA A 1048 -8.61 -56.87 4.34
C ALA A 1048 -7.59 -55.88 4.93
N TYR A 1049 -6.81 -56.34 5.91
CA TYR A 1049 -5.79 -55.57 6.62
C TYR A 1049 -4.37 -56.02 6.23
N MET A 1050 -3.56 -55.08 5.71
CA MET A 1050 -2.24 -55.35 5.13
C MET A 1050 -1.08 -54.73 5.92
N VAL A 1051 -0.07 -55.53 6.22
CA VAL A 1051 1.16 -55.12 6.94
C VAL A 1051 2.38 -55.72 6.26
N ALA A 1052 3.52 -55.05 6.31
CA ALA A 1052 4.80 -55.57 5.82
C ALA A 1052 5.95 -55.36 6.82
N SER A 1053 7.00 -56.16 6.70
CA SER A 1053 8.29 -55.98 7.41
C SER A 1053 9.47 -56.23 6.47
N GLY A 1054 10.63 -55.68 6.81
CA GLY A 1054 11.79 -55.56 5.91
C GLY A 1054 11.75 -54.29 5.03
N LEU A 1055 10.68 -53.51 5.15
CA LEU A 1055 10.45 -52.22 4.49
C LEU A 1055 9.70 -51.28 5.46
N PRO A 1056 9.85 -49.94 5.35
CA PRO A 1056 10.83 -49.22 4.54
C PRO A 1056 12.26 -49.32 5.10
N ARG A 1057 12.44 -49.92 6.28
CA ARG A 1057 13.76 -50.25 6.85
C ARG A 1057 14.04 -51.74 6.67
N ARG A 1058 15.18 -52.05 6.07
CA ARG A 1058 15.68 -53.42 5.90
C ARG A 1058 16.17 -53.96 7.25
N ASN A 1059 15.65 -55.12 7.69
CA ASN A 1059 15.95 -55.72 9.00
C ASN A 1059 16.60 -57.12 8.90
N GLY A 1060 17.18 -57.46 7.73
CA GLY A 1060 17.70 -58.79 7.44
C GLY A 1060 16.59 -59.84 7.37
N SER A 1061 16.88 -61.09 7.69
CA SER A 1061 15.89 -62.18 7.70
C SER A 1061 14.80 -62.06 8.78
N ARG A 1062 14.90 -61.07 9.70
CA ARG A 1062 13.93 -60.87 10.79
C ARG A 1062 12.53 -60.49 10.31
N HIS A 1063 12.36 -59.95 9.10
CA HIS A 1063 11.04 -59.62 8.56
C HIS A 1063 10.01 -60.76 8.67
N ALA A 1064 10.45 -62.01 8.53
CA ALA A 1064 9.57 -63.18 8.63
C ALA A 1064 9.16 -63.45 10.09
N ALA A 1065 10.10 -63.32 11.03
CA ALA A 1065 9.85 -63.49 12.46
C ALA A 1065 8.93 -62.40 13.04
N GLU A 1066 9.18 -61.13 12.72
CA GLU A 1066 8.35 -60.00 13.18
C GLU A 1066 6.89 -60.17 12.76
N ILE A 1067 6.65 -60.49 11.47
CA ILE A 1067 5.32 -60.75 10.94
C ILE A 1067 4.69 -62.05 11.50
N ALA A 1068 5.49 -63.10 11.75
CA ALA A 1068 4.99 -64.34 12.35
C ALA A 1068 4.57 -64.15 13.83
N ASN A 1069 5.37 -63.42 14.62
CA ASN A 1069 5.04 -63.08 16.01
C ASN A 1069 3.78 -62.19 16.06
N MET A 1070 3.72 -61.13 15.23
CA MET A 1070 2.55 -60.25 15.09
C MET A 1070 1.29 -61.04 14.71
N ALA A 1071 1.37 -61.97 13.74
CA ALA A 1071 0.24 -62.77 13.31
C ALA A 1071 -0.32 -63.68 14.42
N LEU A 1072 0.54 -64.24 15.28
CA LEU A 1072 0.15 -65.03 16.45
C LEU A 1072 -0.49 -64.16 17.55
N ASP A 1073 0.07 -62.97 17.81
CA ASP A 1073 -0.49 -62.01 18.77
C ASP A 1073 -1.84 -61.44 18.32
N ILE A 1074 -2.03 -61.19 17.02
CA ILE A 1074 -3.33 -60.81 16.43
C ILE A 1074 -4.35 -61.94 16.65
N LEU A 1075 -4.06 -63.19 16.26
CA LEU A 1075 -4.99 -64.30 16.45
C LEU A 1075 -5.34 -64.55 17.93
N SER A 1076 -4.38 -64.37 18.84
CA SER A 1076 -4.63 -64.47 20.28
C SER A 1076 -5.55 -63.34 20.79
N SER A 1077 -5.34 -62.11 20.31
CA SER A 1077 -6.12 -60.93 20.71
C SER A 1077 -7.56 -60.97 20.19
N VAL A 1078 -7.76 -61.44 18.96
CA VAL A 1078 -9.09 -61.59 18.32
C VAL A 1078 -10.03 -62.49 19.11
N ARG A 1079 -9.51 -63.48 19.86
CA ARG A 1079 -10.29 -64.38 20.72
C ARG A 1079 -11.14 -63.65 21.78
N GLY A 1080 -10.72 -62.45 22.20
CA GLY A 1080 -11.47 -61.61 23.17
C GLY A 1080 -12.44 -60.61 22.53
N PHE A 1081 -12.40 -60.44 21.21
CA PHE A 1081 -13.12 -59.38 20.50
C PHE A 1081 -14.62 -59.70 20.35
N ARG A 1082 -15.47 -58.67 20.45
CA ARG A 1082 -16.93 -58.76 20.26
C ARG A 1082 -17.46 -57.50 19.60
N MET A 1083 -18.43 -57.62 18.70
CA MET A 1083 -19.10 -56.47 18.10
C MET A 1083 -19.94 -55.72 19.15
N ARG A 1084 -20.00 -54.38 19.08
CA ARG A 1084 -20.82 -53.57 20.00
C ARG A 1084 -22.32 -53.81 19.81
N HIS A 1085 -22.78 -53.91 18.56
CA HIS A 1085 -24.19 -54.08 18.19
C HIS A 1085 -24.65 -55.54 18.22
N ALA A 1086 -23.75 -56.49 17.94
CA ALA A 1086 -24.05 -57.92 17.91
C ALA A 1086 -23.02 -58.78 18.69
N PRO A 1087 -22.97 -58.72 20.04
CA PRO A 1087 -21.91 -59.36 20.85
C PRO A 1087 -21.90 -60.89 20.86
N ASP A 1088 -22.96 -61.52 20.33
CA ASP A 1088 -23.15 -62.97 20.20
C ASP A 1088 -22.68 -63.52 18.84
N VAL A 1089 -22.31 -62.67 17.86
CA VAL A 1089 -21.86 -63.09 16.53
C VAL A 1089 -20.35 -63.38 16.57
N PRO A 1090 -19.89 -64.61 16.20
CA PRO A 1090 -18.47 -64.93 16.18
C PRO A 1090 -17.75 -64.19 15.05
N ILE A 1091 -16.52 -63.73 15.33
CA ILE A 1091 -15.62 -63.17 14.32
C ILE A 1091 -14.47 -64.14 14.09
N TYR A 1092 -14.45 -64.69 12.88
CA TYR A 1092 -13.44 -65.60 12.39
C TYR A 1092 -12.47 -64.84 11.50
N ILE A 1093 -11.17 -64.94 11.79
CA ILE A 1093 -10.13 -64.26 11.01
C ILE A 1093 -9.17 -65.30 10.44
N ARG A 1094 -8.79 -65.10 9.18
CA ARG A 1094 -7.78 -65.87 8.44
C ARG A 1094 -6.60 -64.98 8.10
N ALA A 1095 -5.40 -65.55 8.02
CA ALA A 1095 -4.19 -64.80 7.69
C ALA A 1095 -3.34 -65.53 6.64
N GLY A 1096 -2.69 -64.75 5.78
CA GLY A 1096 -1.78 -65.22 4.73
C GLY A 1096 -0.45 -64.48 4.78
N LEU A 1097 0.66 -65.23 4.84
CA LEU A 1097 2.01 -64.68 4.84
C LEU A 1097 2.80 -65.23 3.65
N HIS A 1098 3.56 -64.34 3.00
CA HIS A 1098 4.53 -64.74 1.99
C HIS A 1098 5.75 -63.81 2.02
N SER A 1099 6.92 -64.40 1.74
CA SER A 1099 8.22 -63.73 1.74
C SER A 1099 8.85 -63.77 0.35
N GLY A 1100 9.34 -62.62 -0.11
CA GLY A 1100 9.93 -62.43 -1.43
C GLY A 1100 10.24 -60.95 -1.72
N PRO A 1101 10.68 -60.62 -2.95
CA PRO A 1101 11.05 -59.25 -3.32
C PRO A 1101 9.85 -58.36 -3.65
N CYS A 1102 9.97 -57.05 -3.41
CA CYS A 1102 8.99 -56.05 -3.86
C CYS A 1102 9.63 -54.69 -4.17
N VAL A 1103 8.92 -53.85 -4.92
CA VAL A 1103 9.22 -52.42 -5.03
C VAL A 1103 8.26 -51.65 -4.13
N ALA A 1104 8.78 -50.67 -3.38
CA ALA A 1104 7.98 -49.76 -2.58
C ALA A 1104 8.25 -48.30 -2.97
N GLY A 1105 7.22 -47.47 -3.05
CA GLY A 1105 7.36 -46.08 -3.48
C GLY A 1105 6.14 -45.21 -3.18
N VAL A 1106 6.31 -43.89 -3.25
CA VAL A 1106 5.20 -42.95 -3.04
C VAL A 1106 4.41 -42.78 -4.34
N VAL A 1107 3.09 -42.96 -4.26
CA VAL A 1107 2.16 -42.81 -5.37
C VAL A 1107 1.21 -41.65 -5.09
N GLY A 1108 1.07 -40.76 -6.07
CA GLY A 1108 0.18 -39.59 -6.02
C GLY A 1108 0.81 -38.35 -5.37
N LEU A 1109 0.63 -37.19 -6.01
CA LEU A 1109 1.19 -35.92 -5.54
C LEU A 1109 0.23 -35.13 -4.62
N THR A 1110 -1.08 -35.34 -4.73
CA THR A 1110 -2.10 -34.62 -3.94
C THR A 1110 -2.53 -35.40 -2.68
N MET A 1111 -2.38 -36.73 -2.68
CA MET A 1111 -2.53 -37.61 -1.52
C MET A 1111 -1.45 -38.68 -1.60
N PRO A 1112 -0.21 -38.38 -1.17
CA PRO A 1112 0.90 -39.32 -1.25
C PRO A 1112 0.64 -40.56 -0.39
N ARG A 1113 0.74 -41.74 -1.01
CA ARG A 1113 0.56 -43.06 -0.38
C ARG A 1113 1.79 -43.92 -0.61
N TYR A 1114 2.32 -44.55 0.44
CA TYR A 1114 3.48 -45.44 0.32
C TYR A 1114 3.01 -46.86 -0.07
N CYS A 1115 3.05 -47.14 -1.37
CA CYS A 1115 2.45 -48.33 -1.99
C CYS A 1115 3.50 -49.43 -2.24
N LEU A 1116 3.03 -50.69 -2.30
CA LEU A 1116 3.85 -51.88 -2.57
C LEU A 1116 3.45 -52.54 -3.90
N PHE A 1117 4.46 -52.90 -4.69
CA PHE A 1117 4.31 -53.52 -6.00
C PHE A 1117 5.18 -54.78 -6.11
N GLY A 1118 4.60 -55.88 -6.59
CA GLY A 1118 5.32 -57.12 -6.86
C GLY A 1118 4.47 -58.38 -6.76
N ASP A 1119 4.96 -59.48 -7.31
CA ASP A 1119 4.31 -60.79 -7.21
C ASP A 1119 4.21 -61.31 -5.76
N THR A 1120 5.08 -60.82 -4.86
CA THR A 1120 5.00 -61.09 -3.42
C THR A 1120 3.70 -60.57 -2.79
N VAL A 1121 3.20 -59.40 -3.21
CA VAL A 1121 1.90 -58.87 -2.76
C VAL A 1121 0.76 -59.80 -3.21
N ASN A 1122 0.75 -60.14 -4.50
CA ASN A 1122 -0.26 -61.03 -5.09
C ASN A 1122 -0.25 -62.43 -4.47
N THR A 1123 0.93 -62.96 -4.13
CA THR A 1123 1.07 -64.29 -3.55
C THR A 1123 0.68 -64.29 -2.06
N ALA A 1124 0.97 -63.23 -1.30
CA ALA A 1124 0.48 -63.08 0.08
C ALA A 1124 -1.06 -63.03 0.16
N SER A 1125 -1.71 -62.26 -0.71
CA SER A 1125 -3.18 -62.23 -0.83
C SER A 1125 -3.77 -63.59 -1.25
N ARG A 1126 -3.07 -64.38 -2.07
CA ARG A 1126 -3.47 -65.77 -2.39
C ARG A 1126 -3.31 -66.73 -1.21
N MET A 1127 -2.34 -66.51 -0.31
CA MET A 1127 -2.23 -67.28 0.94
C MET A 1127 -3.42 -66.97 1.87
N GLU A 1128 -3.80 -65.70 2.02
CA GLU A 1128 -4.96 -65.28 2.84
C GLU A 1128 -6.25 -65.88 2.26
N SER A 1129 -6.53 -65.62 0.99
CA SER A 1129 -7.83 -65.95 0.37
C SER A 1129 -8.06 -67.45 0.21
N THR A 1130 -7.01 -68.28 0.24
CA THR A 1130 -7.11 -69.75 0.34
C THR A 1130 -6.96 -70.28 1.77
N GLY A 1131 -6.72 -69.43 2.77
CA GLY A 1131 -6.59 -69.76 4.18
C GLY A 1131 -7.88 -70.24 4.85
N LEU A 1132 -7.75 -70.79 6.06
CA LEU A 1132 -8.85 -71.30 6.88
C LEU A 1132 -9.06 -70.44 8.14
N PRO A 1133 -10.28 -70.43 8.73
CA PRO A 1133 -10.57 -69.74 9.98
C PRO A 1133 -9.59 -70.08 11.11
N TYR A 1134 -9.09 -69.05 11.79
CA TYR A 1134 -8.09 -69.14 12.87
C TYR A 1134 -6.80 -69.90 12.50
N ARG A 1135 -6.41 -69.92 11.22
CA ARG A 1135 -5.11 -70.44 10.77
C ARG A 1135 -4.31 -69.38 10.00
N ILE A 1136 -2.98 -69.49 10.15
CA ILE A 1136 -2.00 -68.67 9.43
C ILE A 1136 -1.46 -69.52 8.27
N HIS A 1137 -1.85 -69.20 7.04
CA HIS A 1137 -1.39 -69.89 5.83
C HIS A 1137 -0.08 -69.27 5.35
N VAL A 1138 0.94 -70.10 5.10
CA VAL A 1138 2.28 -69.62 4.73
C VAL A 1138 2.84 -70.37 3.52
N ASN A 1139 3.52 -69.63 2.63
CA ASN A 1139 4.24 -70.22 1.51
C ASN A 1139 5.60 -70.81 1.97
N ARG A 1140 6.11 -71.80 1.22
CA ARG A 1140 7.42 -72.44 1.42
C ARG A 1140 8.58 -71.45 1.57
N SER A 1141 8.56 -70.31 0.87
CA SER A 1141 9.60 -69.27 1.01
C SER A 1141 9.70 -68.73 2.44
N THR A 1142 8.55 -68.37 3.04
CA THR A 1142 8.46 -67.89 4.43
C THR A 1142 8.87 -68.96 5.43
N VAL A 1143 8.49 -70.22 5.20
CA VAL A 1143 8.91 -71.34 6.06
C VAL A 1143 10.43 -71.50 6.04
N GLN A 1144 11.07 -71.40 4.88
CA GLN A 1144 12.52 -71.49 4.76
C GLN A 1144 13.22 -70.34 5.50
N THR A 1145 12.71 -69.10 5.44
CA THR A 1145 13.23 -67.99 6.25
C THR A 1145 13.03 -68.24 7.75
N LEU A 1146 11.83 -68.65 8.19
CA LEU A 1146 11.53 -68.89 9.61
C LEU A 1146 12.37 -70.01 10.22
N LEU A 1147 12.57 -71.12 9.50
CA LEU A 1147 13.41 -72.22 9.96
C LEU A 1147 14.90 -71.84 9.96
N SER A 1148 15.35 -70.91 9.10
CA SER A 1148 16.74 -70.42 9.10
C SER A 1148 17.11 -69.55 10.32
N LEU A 1149 16.13 -69.15 11.15
CA LEU A 1149 16.31 -68.33 12.35
C LEU A 1149 16.37 -69.15 13.66
N ASP A 1150 16.01 -70.44 13.61
CA ASP A 1150 16.00 -71.38 14.75
C ASP A 1150 15.21 -70.94 16.02
N GLU A 1151 14.29 -69.97 15.91
CA GLU A 1151 13.49 -69.48 17.06
C GLU A 1151 12.31 -70.39 17.47
N GLY A 1152 12.35 -71.69 17.13
CA GLY A 1152 11.36 -72.68 17.57
C GLY A 1152 9.93 -72.52 17.00
N TYR A 1153 9.78 -72.03 15.78
CA TYR A 1153 8.47 -71.97 15.09
C TYR A 1153 7.97 -73.38 14.72
N THR A 1154 6.68 -73.65 14.98
CA THR A 1154 6.01 -74.92 14.66
C THR A 1154 5.16 -74.78 13.39
N VAL A 1155 5.44 -75.61 12.38
CA VAL A 1155 4.77 -75.56 11.07
C VAL A 1155 4.27 -76.94 10.62
N ASP A 1156 2.99 -77.02 10.24
CA ASP A 1156 2.36 -78.21 9.66
C ASP A 1156 2.35 -78.14 8.13
N ILE A 1157 2.45 -79.28 7.46
CA ILE A 1157 2.26 -79.38 5.99
C ILE A 1157 0.76 -79.35 5.67
N ARG A 1158 0.33 -78.41 4.80
CA ARG A 1158 -1.05 -78.39 4.26
C ARG A 1158 -1.21 -79.31 3.05
N GLY A 1159 -0.14 -79.48 2.27
CA GLY A 1159 -0.13 -80.19 0.99
C GLY A 1159 -0.21 -79.24 -0.22
N GLN A 1160 -0.50 -79.80 -1.38
CA GLN A 1160 -0.63 -79.02 -2.62
C GLN A 1160 -1.92 -78.19 -2.63
N THR A 1161 -1.78 -76.87 -2.73
CA THR A 1161 -2.87 -75.91 -2.89
C THR A 1161 -2.79 -75.28 -4.27
N GLU A 1162 -3.91 -75.15 -4.96
CA GLU A 1162 -3.96 -74.57 -6.32
C GLU A 1162 -4.07 -73.04 -6.24
N LEU A 1163 -3.03 -72.36 -6.71
CA LEU A 1163 -2.89 -70.90 -6.67
C LEU A 1163 -3.09 -70.34 -8.08
N LYS A 1164 -4.11 -69.48 -8.23
CA LYS A 1164 -4.53 -68.88 -9.51
C LYS A 1164 -3.36 -68.15 -10.19
N GLY A 1165 -2.86 -68.71 -11.30
CA GLY A 1165 -1.74 -68.16 -12.07
C GLY A 1165 -0.33 -68.61 -11.63
N LYS A 1166 -0.23 -69.49 -10.63
CA LYS A 1166 1.03 -70.15 -10.19
C LYS A 1166 1.00 -71.67 -10.34
N GLY A 1167 -0.19 -72.27 -10.32
CA GLY A 1167 -0.37 -73.73 -10.40
C GLY A 1167 -0.50 -74.34 -8.99
N LYS A 1168 -0.12 -75.62 -8.84
CA LYS A 1168 -0.18 -76.32 -7.55
C LYS A 1168 1.13 -76.18 -6.79
N GLU A 1169 1.14 -75.35 -5.76
CA GLU A 1169 2.29 -75.17 -4.86
C GLU A 1169 2.07 -75.93 -3.55
N GLU A 1170 3.16 -76.43 -2.97
CA GLU A 1170 3.16 -77.00 -1.62
C GLU A 1170 3.14 -75.87 -0.58
N THR A 1171 2.21 -75.95 0.37
CA THR A 1171 1.93 -74.89 1.35
C THR A 1171 1.84 -75.44 2.77
N TYR A 1172 1.94 -74.53 3.74
CA TYR A 1172 2.17 -74.87 5.15
C TYR A 1172 1.26 -74.03 6.07
N TRP A 1173 1.03 -74.50 7.29
CA TRP A 1173 0.36 -73.74 8.35
C TRP A 1173 1.37 -73.36 9.43
N LEU A 1174 1.42 -72.09 9.83
CA LEU A 1174 2.10 -71.69 11.06
C LEU A 1174 1.16 -71.95 12.25
N VAL A 1175 1.57 -72.84 13.16
CA VAL A 1175 0.75 -73.33 14.28
C VAL A 1175 1.06 -72.60 15.59
N GLY A 1176 2.31 -72.20 15.79
CA GLY A 1176 2.76 -71.51 17.00
C GLY A 1176 4.28 -71.38 17.07
N LYS A 1177 4.77 -70.99 18.25
CA LYS A 1177 6.20 -70.83 18.56
C LYS A 1177 6.51 -71.33 19.97
N ALA A 1178 7.64 -72.01 20.15
CA ALA A 1178 8.11 -72.43 21.45
C ALA A 1178 8.24 -71.21 22.40
N GLY A 1179 7.66 -71.29 23.59
CA GLY A 1179 7.67 -70.20 24.58
C GLY A 1179 6.70 -69.04 24.32
N PHE A 1180 5.80 -69.13 23.32
CA PHE A 1180 4.78 -68.09 23.10
C PHE A 1180 3.81 -67.99 24.30
N PRO A 1181 3.65 -66.82 24.96
CA PRO A 1181 2.99 -66.74 26.27
C PRO A 1181 1.47 -66.60 26.22
N ARG A 1182 0.87 -66.31 25.06
CA ARG A 1182 -0.58 -66.06 24.94
C ARG A 1182 -1.33 -67.28 24.37
N PRO A 1183 -2.54 -67.60 24.85
CA PRO A 1183 -3.27 -68.79 24.38
C PRO A 1183 -3.94 -68.56 23.02
N LEU A 1184 -3.48 -69.26 21.99
CA LEU A 1184 -4.03 -69.20 20.64
C LEU A 1184 -5.47 -69.79 20.56
N PRO A 1185 -6.30 -69.34 19.60
CA PRO A 1185 -7.61 -69.93 19.33
C PRO A 1185 -7.47 -71.35 18.76
N THR A 1186 -8.38 -72.26 19.13
CA THR A 1186 -8.42 -73.61 18.56
C THR A 1186 -8.96 -73.54 17.12
N PRO A 1187 -8.23 -74.03 16.09
CA PRO A 1187 -8.69 -73.99 14.71
C PRO A 1187 -9.87 -74.95 14.49
N LEU A 1188 -10.76 -74.60 13.57
CA LEU A 1188 -11.92 -75.43 13.24
C LEU A 1188 -11.51 -76.74 12.56
N ASN A 1189 -12.14 -77.85 12.95
CA ASN A 1189 -11.92 -79.18 12.38
C ASN A 1189 -12.67 -79.35 11.05
N ILE A 1190 -12.16 -78.71 10.00
CA ILE A 1190 -12.66 -78.75 8.62
C ILE A 1190 -11.92 -79.85 7.85
N LYS A 1191 -12.63 -80.76 7.17
CA LYS A 1191 -12.02 -81.76 6.28
C LYS A 1191 -11.95 -81.24 4.82
N PRO A 1192 -11.00 -81.75 4.00
CA PRO A 1192 -10.96 -81.43 2.58
C PRO A 1192 -12.25 -81.86 1.88
N GLY A 1193 -13.04 -80.89 1.41
CA GLY A 1193 -14.33 -81.12 0.72
C GLY A 1193 -15.58 -80.66 1.49
N ASP A 1194 -15.47 -80.33 2.78
CA ASP A 1194 -16.62 -79.81 3.55
C ASP A 1194 -17.03 -78.40 3.08
N PRO A 1195 -18.34 -78.06 2.97
CA PRO A 1195 -18.82 -76.72 2.65
C PRO A 1195 -18.78 -75.78 3.88
N TRP A 1196 -17.61 -75.65 4.49
CA TRP A 1196 -17.41 -74.92 5.75
C TRP A 1196 -17.77 -73.43 5.68
N GLN A 1197 -17.62 -72.82 4.50
CA GLN A 1197 -18.00 -71.41 4.26
C GLN A 1197 -19.50 -71.21 4.45
N ASP A 1198 -20.33 -72.08 3.86
CA ASP A 1198 -21.79 -72.00 4.01
C ASP A 1198 -22.24 -72.26 5.44
N LEU A 1199 -21.52 -73.11 6.19
CA LEU A 1199 -21.81 -73.40 7.59
C LEU A 1199 -21.59 -72.16 8.48
N ILE A 1200 -20.45 -71.47 8.33
CA ILE A 1200 -20.16 -70.20 9.03
C ILE A 1200 -21.13 -69.10 8.59
N ASN A 1201 -21.42 -69.02 7.29
CA ASN A 1201 -22.39 -68.08 6.73
C ASN A 1201 -23.82 -68.29 7.29
N GLN A 1202 -24.19 -69.51 7.67
CA GLN A 1202 -25.44 -69.81 8.38
C GLN A 1202 -25.35 -69.49 9.88
N GLU A 1203 -24.25 -69.82 10.55
CA GLU A 1203 -24.01 -69.48 11.96
C GLU A 1203 -24.14 -67.97 12.20
N ILE A 1204 -23.48 -67.15 11.38
CA ILE A 1204 -23.56 -65.68 11.43
C ILE A 1204 -25.01 -65.19 11.27
N LYS A 1205 -25.77 -65.74 10.30
CA LYS A 1205 -27.18 -65.38 10.08
C LYS A 1205 -28.06 -65.73 11.29
N VAL A 1206 -27.86 -66.89 11.90
CA VAL A 1206 -28.60 -67.33 13.10
C VAL A 1206 -28.25 -66.46 14.31
N ALA A 1207 -26.97 -66.11 14.49
CA ALA A 1207 -26.53 -65.23 15.57
C ALA A 1207 -27.11 -63.81 15.43
N PHE A 1208 -27.11 -63.22 14.23
CA PHE A 1208 -27.77 -61.93 13.97
C PHE A 1208 -29.29 -61.98 14.20
N ALA A 1209 -29.97 -63.05 13.78
CA ALA A 1209 -31.40 -63.24 14.04
C ALA A 1209 -31.71 -63.31 15.54
N LYS A 1210 -30.88 -64.05 16.30
CA LYS A 1210 -30.97 -64.16 17.77
C LYS A 1210 -30.71 -62.81 18.45
N ALA A 1211 -29.71 -62.05 18.01
CA ALA A 1211 -29.41 -60.71 18.55
C ALA A 1211 -30.59 -59.74 18.37
N ARG A 1212 -31.18 -59.69 17.16
CA ARG A 1212 -32.37 -58.86 16.88
C ARG A 1212 -33.59 -59.30 17.70
N GLN A 1213 -33.78 -60.61 17.93
CA GLN A 1213 -34.83 -61.12 18.84
C GLN A 1213 -34.57 -60.78 20.32
N GLY A 1214 -33.30 -60.66 20.73
CA GLY A 1214 -32.91 -60.25 22.08
C GLY A 1214 -33.38 -58.85 22.45
N MET A 1215 -33.28 -57.88 21.52
CA MET A 1215 -33.81 -56.53 21.69
C MET A 1215 -35.34 -56.46 21.76
N ALA A 1216 -36.06 -57.46 21.20
CA ALA A 1216 -37.51 -57.46 21.12
C ALA A 1216 -38.24 -57.89 22.41
N ARG A 1217 -37.52 -58.24 23.50
CA ARG A 1217 -38.11 -58.52 24.82
C ARG A 1217 -38.09 -57.28 25.72
N PRO A 1218 -39.24 -56.65 26.02
CA PRO A 1218 -39.28 -55.51 26.94
C PRO A 1218 -38.94 -55.94 28.37
N ARG A 1219 -38.05 -55.18 29.05
CA ARG A 1219 -37.79 -55.30 30.50
C ARG A 1219 -38.99 -54.83 31.32
N SER A 1220 -40.02 -55.67 31.37
CA SER A 1220 -41.28 -55.43 32.09
C SER A 1220 -41.18 -55.85 33.56
N SER A 1221 -40.37 -55.11 34.32
CA SER A 1221 -40.37 -55.18 35.79
C SER A 1221 -39.92 -53.86 36.38
N GLY A 1222 -40.87 -52.94 36.53
CA GLY A 1222 -40.65 -51.69 37.24
C GLY A 1222 -40.61 -51.93 38.74
N GLN A 1223 -39.44 -51.74 39.36
CA GLN A 1223 -39.36 -51.40 40.78
C GLN A 1223 -38.75 -50.00 40.87
N ALA A 1224 -39.55 -49.04 41.31
CA ALA A 1224 -39.06 -47.71 41.62
C ALA A 1224 -38.25 -47.77 42.92
N PHE A 1225 -37.03 -47.23 42.88
CA PHE A 1225 -36.29 -46.81 44.06
C PHE A 1225 -35.84 -45.37 43.87
N ALA A 1226 -35.80 -44.63 44.98
CA ALA A 1226 -35.35 -43.24 45.01
C ALA A 1226 -33.82 -43.16 44.91
N GLY A 1227 -33.28 -41.94 44.89
CA GLY A 1227 -31.84 -41.64 44.92
C GLY A 1227 -31.14 -42.05 46.24
N PRO A 1228 -29.95 -41.51 46.53
CA PRO A 1228 -29.45 -40.19 46.10
C PRO A 1228 -28.90 -40.15 44.67
#